data_AF-A0A8T8WIF4-F1
#
_entry.id   AF-A0A8T8WIF4-F1
#
_cell.length_a   1.000
_cell.length_b   1.000
_cell.length_c   1.000
_cell.angle_alpha   90.00
_cell.angle_beta   90.00
_cell.angle_gamma   90.00
#
_symmetry.space_group_name_H-M   'P 1'
#
loop_
_entity.id
_entity.type
_entity.pdbx_description
1 polymer ?
#
loop_
_entity_poly.entity_id
_entity_poly.type
_entity_poly.pdbx_seq_one_letter_code
_entity_poly.pdbx_strand_id
1 'polypeptide(L)'
;MPTRDTDRAGDRGGDCHGKDDAEDCHGNDDGGRYERDTGPARRRFLAGAAAAGVAGLAGCGGSGDGDAAADATESPEGTTTDTGVAGTATPRPEPDPVELAPFWTTGEKVGVGTAIGDGSGDGSAGTDDDGRVWYTLSRGALTGVRFPRVDLLNVRRLDFLVADGEGYAARTAESDRRSDDDIERTTVPTADDALCYRHEFASDTRAWTLEVEYVADPERDAVVADVSFDAAGEDLALYAVCRPAVTTGTAEDHHARGTAGGDAVLSTTDPSDGGVVRDSDGDGYDVSLAVAADPGFEWATATPVGEPATARLLERGIEAARSREAAGNAALVGRLATGSTEATLALGFAKGGEPTDAVAVARESAGAGFDAVRESYRDGWGSWLDGIEVPDSVAGDDGLSALYRTSAMTLRAAEDATFPGAGVASPCVPWGEVVPARDPSDVGYHYVWARDLYQSFTALEAMGKGEAAIAAAEYLFAVQQRSGGFVPQNTFLDGRTRWGNEQLDEVAFPLVLARRVTGEHGRGFDDLAFGYDDVAASADYVMRNGPGTGQERWEEESGLSPSTIAAEIAGLVSAADIAVDRGRTADALVWLATANGFRRGVREWCVTREGTDRHDPPYYFRVNGNRDPDDGTERSLANGGRTFDERNVIDAGFLELVRLGVLPADDEVIEGSVSVVDDAIRVETPEGPAFYRYTGDGYGEGENGAPFPVGTTTRGRLWPLLTGERGEYELAAGTGSGPVRPAALLSTLAGFANEGRLLPEQVWDSDDPTEYGWTIGEGTGSATPLSWSHAAFVRLANGIDAGRPVGTPAAVRDRYAAGPPAEPSLDVSLPDSTVDGAEVTIIGETDAPAVAVAVDGDAELVGIDDGAFETTVSLGSGRTTLVVAAGDPGGSAGETGVAGARTVVSVVE
;
A
#
# COMPACT_ATOMS: atom_id res chain seq x y z
N MET A 1 -60.33 0.19 -13.48
CA MET A 1 -61.61 0.36 -12.73
C MET A 1 -62.33 -0.99 -12.67
N PRO A 2 -63.02 -1.37 -11.57
CA PRO A 2 -63.09 -0.66 -10.28
C PRO A 2 -63.07 -1.54 -8.99
N THR A 3 -62.75 -0.85 -7.88
CA THR A 3 -63.37 -0.92 -6.52
C THR A 3 -63.08 -2.12 -5.60
N ARG A 4 -62.90 -1.98 -4.26
CA ARG A 4 -63.40 -0.97 -3.31
C ARG A 4 -62.74 -1.10 -1.92
N ASP A 5 -62.40 0.05 -1.33
CA ASP A 5 -62.56 0.51 0.07
C ASP A 5 -63.41 -0.35 1.04
N THR A 6 -63.04 -0.37 2.34
CA THR A 6 -63.71 0.45 3.38
C THR A 6 -63.04 0.43 4.76
N ASP A 7 -63.01 1.63 5.36
CA ASP A 7 -62.75 2.04 6.74
C ASP A 7 -63.43 1.21 7.86
N ARG A 8 -62.85 1.21 9.07
CA ARG A 8 -63.35 2.01 10.22
C ARG A 8 -62.60 1.80 11.54
N ALA A 9 -62.31 2.93 12.17
CA ALA A 9 -61.90 3.13 13.57
C ALA A 9 -63.05 2.91 14.58
N GLY A 10 -62.69 2.70 15.86
CA GLY A 10 -63.58 3.00 16.99
C GLY A 10 -63.37 2.20 18.29
N ASP A 11 -62.37 2.60 19.09
CA ASP A 11 -62.48 3.10 20.49
C ASP A 11 -63.13 2.27 21.65
N ARG A 12 -62.57 2.53 22.86
CA ARG A 12 -62.95 2.20 24.25
C ARG A 12 -62.46 0.85 24.81
N GLY A 13 -61.88 0.76 26.01
CA GLY A 13 -61.62 1.75 27.06
C GLY A 13 -61.35 1.06 28.42
N GLY A 14 -60.73 1.82 29.34
CA GLY A 14 -60.74 1.61 30.80
C GLY A 14 -59.58 0.76 31.37
N ASP A 15 -59.05 1.01 32.57
CA ASP A 15 -59.21 2.11 33.51
C ASP A 15 -58.23 1.88 34.70
N CYS A 16 -57.89 2.97 35.39
CA CYS A 16 -57.54 3.07 36.82
C CYS A 16 -56.11 2.79 37.38
N HIS A 17 -55.48 3.93 37.74
CA HIS A 17 -54.85 4.31 39.03
C HIS A 17 -53.44 3.76 39.36
N GLY A 18 -52.44 4.55 39.78
CA GLY A 18 -52.36 5.95 40.22
C GLY A 18 -51.63 6.08 41.57
N LYS A 19 -50.62 6.96 41.63
CA LYS A 19 -50.03 7.75 42.77
C LYS A 19 -48.59 8.15 42.38
N ASP A 20 -48.29 9.40 42.00
CA ASP A 20 -48.18 10.66 42.79
C ASP A 20 -47.11 10.52 43.91
N ASP A 21 -46.07 11.35 44.03
CA ASP A 21 -46.10 12.82 44.20
C ASP A 21 -44.84 13.56 43.66
N ALA A 22 -45.00 14.87 43.50
CA ALA A 22 -44.06 15.87 42.97
C ALA A 22 -43.56 16.88 44.05
N GLU A 23 -42.75 17.85 43.60
CA GLU A 23 -42.40 19.16 44.23
C GLU A 23 -41.33 19.16 45.36
N ASP A 24 -40.43 20.14 45.56
CA ASP A 24 -40.12 21.42 44.91
C ASP A 24 -38.75 21.96 45.41
N CYS A 25 -38.20 22.91 44.65
CA CYS A 25 -37.24 24.00 44.93
C CYS A 25 -36.44 24.10 46.26
N HIS A 26 -35.12 24.29 46.17
CA HIS A 26 -34.40 25.58 46.45
C HIS A 26 -32.87 25.39 46.40
N GLY A 27 -32.18 26.38 45.82
CA GLY A 27 -30.74 26.35 45.55
C GLY A 27 -29.83 26.71 46.72
N ASN A 28 -28.52 26.57 46.47
CA ASN A 28 -27.48 27.45 46.99
C ASN A 28 -26.20 27.30 46.15
N ASP A 29 -25.65 28.44 45.77
CA ASP A 29 -24.27 28.64 45.35
C ASP A 29 -23.29 28.13 46.42
N ASP A 30 -22.17 27.52 46.01
CA ASP A 30 -20.83 28.04 46.30
C ASP A 30 -19.71 27.11 45.79
N GLY A 31 -18.88 27.66 44.90
CA GLY A 31 -17.42 27.63 44.94
C GLY A 31 -16.67 26.30 45.13
N GLY A 32 -16.09 25.79 44.04
CA GLY A 32 -15.01 24.79 44.07
C GLY A 32 -14.07 24.93 42.89
N ARG A 33 -13.00 25.71 43.07
CA ARG A 33 -11.89 25.96 42.14
C ARG A 33 -11.29 24.66 41.59
N TYR A 34 -11.15 24.56 40.26
CA TYR A 34 -10.07 23.78 39.65
C TYR A 34 -8.90 24.74 39.40
N GLU A 35 -7.98 24.81 40.36
CA GLU A 35 -6.70 25.47 40.18
C GLU A 35 -5.82 24.63 39.25
N ARG A 36 -5.35 25.31 38.20
CA ARG A 36 -4.18 24.96 37.39
C ARG A 36 -3.00 24.69 38.31
N ASP A 37 -2.26 23.62 38.06
CA ASP A 37 -0.83 23.60 38.37
C ASP A 37 -0.05 23.36 37.09
N THR A 38 0.86 24.29 36.81
CA THR A 38 1.61 24.45 35.58
C THR A 38 3.06 24.06 35.78
N GLY A 39 3.46 22.93 35.15
CA GLY A 39 4.80 22.63 34.62
C GLY A 39 5.90 22.18 35.59
N PRO A 40 7.13 21.86 35.09
CA PRO A 40 7.50 21.42 33.73
C PRO A 40 8.46 20.19 33.73
N ALA A 41 8.45 19.34 32.69
CA ALA A 41 9.65 18.59 32.26
C ALA A 41 9.46 17.94 30.89
N ARG A 42 9.97 18.64 29.86
CA ARG A 42 10.34 18.06 28.56
C ARG A 42 11.55 17.13 28.72
N ARG A 43 11.52 15.98 28.04
CA ARG A 43 12.56 15.36 27.19
C ARG A 43 12.68 13.84 27.36
N ARG A 44 12.79 13.19 26.19
CA ARG A 44 13.15 11.79 25.86
C ARG A 44 11.97 10.82 25.70
N PHE A 45 11.49 10.71 24.46
CA PHE A 45 11.10 9.44 23.86
C PHE A 45 11.43 9.49 22.36
N LEU A 46 12.60 8.95 22.02
CA LEU A 46 13.05 8.54 20.70
C LEU A 46 13.85 7.25 20.97
N ALA A 47 13.73 6.28 20.04
CA ALA A 47 14.23 4.90 20.08
C ALA A 47 13.22 3.86 20.62
N GLY A 48 12.57 3.17 19.70
CA GLY A 48 11.65 2.06 19.98
C GLY A 48 11.24 1.26 18.74
N ALA A 49 12.14 1.06 17.78
CA ALA A 49 11.98 0.10 16.68
C ALA A 49 13.34 -0.48 16.28
N ALA A 50 14.05 -1.04 17.26
CA ALA A 50 15.25 -1.87 17.08
C ALA A 50 15.57 -2.57 18.41
N ALA A 51 14.70 -3.46 18.89
CA ALA A 51 15.04 -4.50 19.87
C ALA A 51 13.81 -5.34 20.28
N ALA A 52 13.62 -6.49 19.63
CA ALA A 52 13.06 -7.66 20.29
C ALA A 52 14.07 -8.80 20.13
N GLY A 53 14.97 -8.87 21.10
CA GLY A 53 16.01 -9.88 21.19
C GLY A 53 16.71 -9.77 22.52
N VAL A 54 16.28 -10.62 23.46
CA VAL A 54 16.92 -10.96 24.74
C VAL A 54 16.59 -10.03 25.91
N ALA A 55 15.56 -10.42 26.68
CA ALA A 55 15.50 -10.12 28.11
C ALA A 55 16.16 -11.27 28.89
N GLY A 56 17.17 -10.93 29.70
CA GLY A 56 17.83 -11.90 30.58
C GLY A 56 18.82 -11.24 31.54
N LEU A 57 18.33 -10.95 32.75
CA LEU A 57 19.04 -10.65 34.01
C LEU A 57 19.25 -9.17 34.38
N ALA A 58 18.28 -8.73 35.19
CA ALA A 58 18.38 -7.62 36.12
C ALA A 58 19.48 -7.84 37.19
N GLY A 59 20.04 -6.75 37.71
CA GLY A 59 20.72 -6.78 39.01
C GLY A 59 21.70 -5.67 39.32
N CYS A 60 21.16 -4.53 39.78
CA CYS A 60 21.76 -3.64 40.80
C CYS A 60 22.98 -2.76 40.42
N GLY A 61 22.69 -1.50 40.11
CA GLY A 61 22.87 -0.41 41.07
C GLY A 61 24.27 0.21 41.24
N GLY A 62 24.35 1.51 40.89
CA GLY A 62 24.95 2.49 41.79
C GLY A 62 26.33 3.05 41.42
N SER A 63 26.31 4.27 40.88
CA SER A 63 27.08 5.45 41.30
C SER A 63 28.62 5.42 41.33
N GLY A 64 29.20 6.45 40.70
CA GLY A 64 30.21 7.27 41.36
C GLY A 64 31.59 7.28 40.71
N ASP A 65 31.97 8.48 40.29
CA ASP A 65 33.31 8.90 39.88
C ASP A 65 34.41 8.58 40.91
N GLY A 66 35.64 8.49 40.39
CA GLY A 66 36.78 9.15 41.04
C GLY A 66 37.81 8.26 41.74
N ASP A 67 38.96 8.17 41.07
CA ASP A 67 40.32 8.24 41.61
C ASP A 67 40.92 7.18 42.56
N ALA A 68 42.12 6.78 42.12
CA ALA A 68 43.33 6.57 42.91
C ALA A 68 43.53 5.26 43.69
N ALA A 69 44.40 4.44 43.07
CA ALA A 69 45.67 3.96 43.63
C ALA A 69 45.68 2.82 44.69
N ALA A 70 46.46 1.82 44.29
CA ALA A 70 47.53 1.13 45.03
C ALA A 70 47.25 -0.24 45.68
N ASP A 71 48.23 -1.11 45.37
CA ASP A 71 48.69 -2.33 46.04
C ASP A 71 47.75 -3.55 46.05
N ALA A 72 48.01 -4.53 45.20
CA ALA A 72 49.06 -5.57 45.32
C ALA A 72 48.54 -6.78 46.09
N THR A 73 48.44 -7.94 45.42
CA THR A 73 49.33 -9.09 45.65
C THR A 73 48.89 -10.29 44.81
N GLU A 74 49.92 -10.96 44.27
CA GLU A 74 50.00 -12.39 43.93
C GLU A 74 49.24 -12.94 42.70
N SER A 75 49.98 -12.96 41.58
CA SER A 75 49.94 -14.03 40.58
C SER A 75 50.50 -15.35 41.17
N PRO A 76 50.28 -16.54 40.56
CA PRO A 76 51.10 -16.88 39.39
C PRO A 76 50.44 -17.78 38.32
N GLU A 77 51.12 -17.79 37.16
CA GLU A 77 51.21 -18.87 36.15
C GLU A 77 49.98 -19.16 35.26
N GLY A 78 50.04 -19.11 33.93
CA GLY A 78 51.18 -18.93 33.03
C GLY A 78 50.76 -18.74 31.57
N THR A 79 51.62 -17.99 30.85
CA THR A 79 52.00 -18.11 29.43
C THR A 79 51.03 -18.76 28.44
N THR A 80 50.55 -18.02 27.45
CA THR A 80 51.19 -17.97 26.11
C THR A 80 50.56 -16.87 25.24
N THR A 81 51.43 -16.17 24.52
CA THR A 81 51.16 -15.20 23.45
C THR A 81 50.83 -15.92 22.15
N ASP A 82 49.79 -15.50 21.41
CA ASP A 82 49.92 -15.31 19.95
C ASP A 82 48.80 -14.42 19.39
N THR A 83 49.04 -14.03 18.14
CA THR A 83 48.63 -12.88 17.35
C THR A 83 47.28 -13.03 16.64
N GLY A 84 46.83 -11.93 16.02
CA GLY A 84 45.44 -11.64 15.68
C GLY A 84 44.74 -12.51 14.65
N VAL A 85 43.41 -12.41 14.64
CA VAL A 85 42.54 -12.79 13.54
C VAL A 85 41.35 -11.83 13.53
N ALA A 86 40.93 -11.48 12.32
CA ALA A 86 39.71 -10.77 11.96
C ALA A 86 38.53 -11.09 12.89
N GLY A 87 37.70 -10.08 13.14
CA GLY A 87 36.38 -10.30 13.73
C GLY A 87 35.61 -11.25 12.84
N THR A 88 35.65 -12.53 13.20
CA THR A 88 34.80 -13.57 12.64
C THR A 88 33.38 -13.12 12.90
N ALA A 89 32.65 -12.86 11.81
CA ALA A 89 31.20 -12.86 11.81
C ALA A 89 30.76 -14.02 12.70
N THR A 90 29.94 -13.72 13.71
CA THR A 90 29.17 -14.77 14.37
C THR A 90 28.52 -15.58 13.25
N PRO A 91 28.84 -16.88 13.09
CA PRO A 91 28.07 -17.71 12.19
C PRO A 91 26.65 -17.63 12.73
N ARG A 92 25.72 -17.13 11.90
CA ARG A 92 24.32 -17.37 12.19
C ARG A 92 24.15 -18.89 12.26
N PRO A 93 23.25 -19.40 13.11
CA PRO A 93 22.77 -20.76 12.93
C PRO A 93 22.35 -20.88 11.46
N GLU A 94 22.76 -21.94 10.78
CA GLU A 94 22.06 -22.34 9.56
C GLU A 94 20.56 -22.26 9.89
N PRO A 95 19.72 -21.65 9.03
CA PRO A 95 18.29 -21.59 9.29
C PRO A 95 17.86 -23.01 9.66
N ASP A 96 17.26 -23.16 10.86
CA ASP A 96 16.41 -24.33 11.11
C ASP A 96 15.56 -24.49 9.85
N PRO A 97 15.44 -25.69 9.27
CA PRO A 97 14.81 -25.86 7.97
C PRO A 97 13.50 -25.08 7.98
N VAL A 98 13.37 -24.12 7.06
CA VAL A 98 12.34 -23.07 7.00
C VAL A 98 10.93 -23.63 7.28
N GLU A 99 10.72 -24.91 7.01
CA GLU A 99 9.55 -25.73 7.36
C GLU A 99 9.16 -25.77 8.85
N LEU A 100 10.07 -25.56 9.82
CA LEU A 100 9.79 -25.70 11.25
C LEU A 100 9.47 -24.39 11.97
N ALA A 101 10.00 -23.26 11.48
CA ALA A 101 9.78 -21.94 12.05
C ALA A 101 8.59 -21.24 11.37
N PRO A 102 7.72 -20.55 12.12
CA PRO A 102 6.57 -19.91 11.51
C PRO A 102 6.98 -18.56 10.88
N PHE A 103 7.43 -18.54 9.62
CA PHE A 103 7.58 -17.32 8.78
C PHE A 103 6.43 -17.09 7.81
N TRP A 104 6.14 -15.85 7.42
CA TRP A 104 5.24 -15.58 6.30
C TRP A 104 5.79 -16.15 4.98
N THR A 105 5.05 -15.96 3.89
CA THR A 105 5.44 -16.46 2.57
C THR A 105 5.98 -15.34 1.70
N THR A 106 6.79 -15.71 0.71
CA THR A 106 7.39 -14.78 -0.24
C THR A 106 6.41 -13.74 -0.79
N GLY A 107 6.90 -12.54 -1.09
CA GLY A 107 6.14 -11.52 -1.80
C GLY A 107 5.90 -11.86 -3.28
N GLU A 108 6.68 -12.79 -3.85
CA GLU A 108 6.55 -13.30 -5.22
C GLU A 108 5.26 -14.14 -5.37
N LYS A 109 4.14 -13.46 -5.60
CA LYS A 109 2.85 -14.13 -5.89
C LYS A 109 2.68 -14.35 -7.38
N VAL A 110 2.17 -15.53 -7.74
CA VAL A 110 1.84 -15.99 -9.10
C VAL A 110 0.33 -16.04 -9.34
N GLY A 111 -0.47 -15.62 -8.37
CA GLY A 111 -1.92 -15.51 -8.48
C GLY A 111 -2.51 -14.76 -7.28
N VAL A 112 -3.65 -14.13 -7.50
CA VAL A 112 -4.49 -13.49 -6.48
C VAL A 112 -5.95 -13.76 -6.83
N GLY A 113 -6.82 -13.96 -5.86
CA GLY A 113 -8.24 -14.18 -6.13
C GLY A 113 -9.13 -13.75 -4.97
N THR A 114 -10.34 -13.33 -5.34
CA THR A 114 -11.45 -12.99 -4.45
C THR A 114 -12.74 -13.04 -5.25
N ALA A 115 -13.85 -13.37 -4.61
CA ALA A 115 -15.15 -13.38 -5.28
C ALA A 115 -15.71 -11.96 -5.33
N ILE A 116 -16.19 -11.56 -6.51
CA ILE A 116 -16.92 -10.32 -6.72
C ILE A 116 -18.40 -10.68 -6.79
N GLY A 117 -19.24 -9.89 -6.12
CA GLY A 117 -20.69 -10.10 -6.14
C GLY A 117 -21.28 -9.94 -7.54
N ASP A 118 -22.53 -10.40 -7.72
CA ASP A 118 -23.30 -10.23 -8.95
C ASP A 118 -23.87 -8.79 -9.13
N GLY A 119 -23.45 -7.86 -8.25
CA GLY A 119 -23.80 -6.45 -8.24
C GLY A 119 -23.48 -5.72 -9.55
N SER A 120 -24.11 -4.56 -9.74
CA SER A 120 -23.96 -3.76 -10.96
C SER A 120 -22.48 -3.51 -11.25
N GLY A 121 -22.03 -3.87 -12.46
CA GLY A 121 -20.62 -3.79 -12.90
C GLY A 121 -19.99 -2.39 -12.85
N ASP A 122 -20.64 -1.39 -12.27
CA ASP A 122 -20.12 -0.05 -11.97
C ASP A 122 -19.67 0.14 -10.51
N GLY A 123 -20.05 -0.74 -9.58
CA GLY A 123 -19.91 -0.54 -8.14
C GLY A 123 -18.48 -0.64 -7.58
N SER A 124 -18.22 0.12 -6.51
CA SER A 124 -17.15 -0.13 -5.55
C SER A 124 -17.43 -1.42 -4.76
N ALA A 125 -16.45 -1.91 -4.01
CA ALA A 125 -16.68 -3.01 -3.10
C ALA A 125 -17.75 -2.68 -2.03
N GLY A 126 -18.43 -3.70 -1.51
CA GLY A 126 -19.24 -3.57 -0.28
C GLY A 126 -20.74 -3.29 -0.43
N THR A 127 -21.32 -3.44 -1.63
CA THR A 127 -22.73 -3.86 -1.72
C THR A 127 -22.81 -5.31 -1.24
N ASP A 128 -23.78 -5.70 -0.42
CA ASP A 128 -23.90 -6.97 0.34
C ASP A 128 -23.64 -8.31 -0.41
N ASP A 129 -23.30 -8.26 -1.69
CA ASP A 129 -23.10 -9.39 -2.60
C ASP A 129 -21.60 -9.76 -2.80
N ASP A 130 -20.63 -8.94 -2.37
CA ASP A 130 -19.19 -9.26 -2.50
C ASP A 130 -18.70 -10.36 -1.55
N GLY A 131 -17.76 -11.17 -2.04
CA GLY A 131 -17.06 -12.16 -1.23
C GLY A 131 -16.12 -11.52 -0.21
N ARG A 132 -15.98 -12.16 0.96
CA ARG A 132 -15.11 -11.69 2.06
C ARG A 132 -13.84 -12.53 2.23
N VAL A 133 -13.46 -13.29 1.19
CA VAL A 133 -12.31 -14.17 1.22
C VAL A 133 -11.36 -13.83 0.08
N TRP A 134 -10.12 -13.49 0.44
CA TRP A 134 -9.04 -13.25 -0.51
C TRP A 134 -7.97 -14.32 -0.34
N TYR A 135 -7.35 -14.73 -1.44
CA TYR A 135 -6.19 -15.62 -1.41
C TYR A 135 -5.12 -15.15 -2.39
N THR A 136 -3.88 -15.58 -2.15
CA THR A 136 -2.80 -15.45 -3.12
C THR A 136 -2.16 -16.81 -3.38
N LEU A 137 -1.43 -16.94 -4.48
CA LEU A 137 -0.67 -18.13 -4.82
C LEU A 137 0.81 -17.75 -4.84
N SER A 138 1.65 -18.54 -4.18
CA SER A 138 3.10 -18.57 -4.47
C SER A 138 3.40 -19.83 -5.27
N ARG A 139 4.63 -19.96 -5.79
CA ARG A 139 5.03 -21.15 -6.55
C ARG A 139 4.74 -22.44 -5.77
N GLY A 140 3.72 -23.14 -6.24
CA GLY A 140 3.26 -24.44 -5.75
C GLY A 140 2.42 -24.46 -4.47
N ALA A 141 1.88 -23.32 -4.01
CA ALA A 141 1.01 -23.28 -2.84
C ALA A 141 -0.03 -22.16 -2.87
N LEU A 142 -1.20 -22.43 -2.26
CA LEU A 142 -2.13 -21.39 -1.81
C LEU A 142 -1.54 -20.70 -0.58
N THR A 143 -1.51 -19.38 -0.54
CA THR A 143 -0.88 -18.60 0.54
C THR A 143 -1.72 -17.39 0.95
N GLY A 144 -1.44 -16.87 2.14
CA GLY A 144 -1.99 -15.61 2.62
C GLY A 144 -3.52 -15.51 2.53
N VAL A 145 -4.25 -16.56 2.88
CA VAL A 145 -5.72 -16.53 2.82
C VAL A 145 -6.23 -15.60 3.91
N ARG A 146 -7.16 -14.73 3.54
CA ARG A 146 -7.69 -13.64 4.35
C ARG A 146 -9.19 -13.72 4.51
N PHE A 147 -9.66 -13.28 5.67
CA PHE A 147 -11.07 -13.22 6.02
C PHE A 147 -11.23 -12.44 7.34
N PRO A 148 -12.26 -11.60 7.51
CA PRO A 148 -13.25 -11.16 6.53
C PRO A 148 -12.82 -9.89 5.79
N ARG A 149 -11.58 -9.44 6.00
CA ARG A 149 -10.98 -8.23 5.42
C ARG A 149 -9.71 -8.58 4.67
N VAL A 150 -9.40 -7.82 3.63
CA VAL A 150 -8.19 -8.02 2.81
C VAL A 150 -6.89 -7.82 3.62
N ASP A 151 -6.95 -7.11 4.75
CA ASP A 151 -5.83 -6.87 5.66
C ASP A 151 -5.72 -7.88 6.82
N LEU A 152 -6.60 -8.89 6.89
CA LEU A 152 -6.61 -9.88 7.98
C LEU A 152 -6.20 -11.29 7.48
N LEU A 153 -4.94 -11.66 7.74
CA LEU A 153 -4.36 -12.97 7.36
C LEU A 153 -4.79 -14.07 8.34
N ASN A 154 -5.20 -15.22 7.81
CA ASN A 154 -5.63 -16.39 8.60
C ASN A 154 -4.93 -17.69 8.22
N VAL A 155 -4.42 -17.82 6.99
CA VAL A 155 -3.69 -18.99 6.52
C VAL A 155 -2.40 -18.55 5.88
N ARG A 156 -1.27 -19.08 6.36
CA ARG A 156 0.04 -18.79 5.75
C ARG A 156 0.20 -19.53 4.44
N ARG A 157 -0.14 -20.83 4.47
CA ARG A 157 0.06 -21.74 3.36
C ARG A 157 -0.89 -22.94 3.40
N LEU A 158 -1.38 -23.35 2.25
CA LEU A 158 -1.89 -24.68 1.97
C LEU A 158 -1.17 -25.24 0.75
N ASP A 159 -0.61 -26.42 0.90
CA ASP A 159 0.14 -27.12 -0.13
C ASP A 159 -0.08 -28.63 -0.06
N PHE A 160 0.46 -29.39 -1.01
CA PHE A 160 0.25 -30.83 -1.11
C PHE A 160 1.53 -31.61 -0.86
N LEU A 161 1.38 -32.80 -0.29
CA LEU A 161 2.44 -33.79 -0.09
C LEU A 161 2.09 -35.05 -0.87
N VAL A 162 2.99 -35.50 -1.73
CA VAL A 162 2.94 -36.82 -2.39
C VAL A 162 3.94 -37.73 -1.69
N ALA A 163 3.52 -38.91 -1.23
CA ALA A 163 4.38 -39.81 -0.46
C ALA A 163 4.11 -41.30 -0.70
N ASP A 164 5.14 -42.13 -0.59
CA ASP A 164 5.01 -43.60 -0.67
C ASP A 164 4.85 -44.29 0.69
N GLY A 165 4.98 -43.55 1.80
CA GLY A 165 4.95 -44.10 3.15
C GLY A 165 6.20 -44.89 3.55
N GLU A 166 7.18 -45.02 2.65
CA GLU A 166 8.42 -45.79 2.82
C GLU A 166 9.66 -44.89 2.84
N GLY A 167 9.55 -43.62 2.45
CA GLY A 167 10.58 -42.60 2.58
C GLY A 167 10.61 -41.55 1.48
N TYR A 168 9.83 -41.72 0.41
CA TYR A 168 9.61 -40.68 -0.60
C TYR A 168 8.57 -39.67 -0.09
N ALA A 169 8.90 -38.39 -0.21
CA ALA A 169 8.04 -37.26 0.12
C ALA A 169 8.38 -36.09 -0.80
N ALA A 170 7.38 -35.63 -1.54
CA ALA A 170 7.48 -34.50 -2.46
C ALA A 170 6.43 -33.45 -2.07
N ARG A 171 6.87 -32.24 -1.72
CA ARG A 171 6.00 -31.13 -1.31
C ARG A 171 5.84 -30.15 -2.44
N THR A 172 4.61 -29.79 -2.78
CA THR A 172 4.36 -28.85 -3.88
C THR A 172 4.85 -27.44 -3.58
N ALA A 173 4.84 -27.00 -2.31
CA ALA A 173 5.31 -25.67 -1.94
C ALA A 173 6.81 -25.50 -2.14
N GLU A 174 7.20 -24.51 -2.93
CA GLU A 174 8.56 -23.99 -2.93
C GLU A 174 8.70 -23.02 -1.75
N SER A 175 9.39 -23.44 -0.68
CA SER A 175 9.53 -22.63 0.54
C SER A 175 10.62 -21.58 0.45
N ASP A 176 11.67 -21.88 -0.31
CA ASP A 176 12.68 -20.92 -0.75
C ASP A 176 13.31 -21.40 -2.07
N ARG A 177 13.74 -20.44 -2.90
CA ARG A 177 14.28 -20.68 -4.25
C ARG A 177 15.63 -21.42 -4.29
N ARG A 178 16.12 -21.93 -3.16
CA ARG A 178 17.40 -22.66 -3.07
C ARG A 178 17.18 -24.18 -3.10
N SER A 179 15.92 -24.62 -3.09
CA SER A 179 15.56 -26.04 -3.07
C SER A 179 15.76 -26.64 -4.46
N ASP A 180 16.65 -27.63 -4.57
CA ASP A 180 16.81 -28.46 -5.76
C ASP A 180 16.02 -29.76 -5.51
N ASP A 181 14.75 -29.78 -5.91
CA ASP A 181 13.87 -30.95 -5.81
C ASP A 181 13.42 -31.46 -7.18
N ASP A 182 12.74 -32.61 -7.19
CA ASP A 182 12.35 -33.30 -8.42
C ASP A 182 10.97 -32.88 -8.96
N ILE A 183 10.45 -31.71 -8.57
CA ILE A 183 9.09 -31.28 -8.92
C ILE A 183 9.14 -30.08 -9.86
N GLU A 184 8.68 -30.27 -11.10
CA GLU A 184 8.36 -29.17 -11.99
C GLU A 184 7.05 -28.49 -11.52
N ARG A 185 7.06 -27.15 -11.46
CA ARG A 185 5.94 -26.33 -10.97
C ARG A 185 5.59 -25.29 -12.01
N THR A 186 4.33 -25.27 -12.45
CA THR A 186 3.81 -24.24 -13.37
C THR A 186 2.52 -23.66 -12.83
N THR A 187 2.32 -22.36 -13.04
CA THR A 187 1.02 -21.69 -12.81
C THR A 187 0.44 -21.25 -14.13
N VAL A 188 -0.81 -21.63 -14.41
CA VAL A 188 -1.50 -21.33 -15.66
C VAL A 188 -2.76 -20.51 -15.36
N PRO A 189 -2.89 -19.29 -15.89
CA PRO A 189 -4.17 -18.60 -15.94
C PRO A 189 -5.17 -19.40 -16.78
N THR A 190 -6.30 -19.78 -16.20
CA THR A 190 -7.33 -20.63 -16.87
C THR A 190 -8.50 -19.83 -17.44
N ALA A 191 -8.48 -18.51 -17.25
CA ALA A 191 -9.44 -17.55 -17.73
C ALA A 191 -8.76 -16.19 -18.01
N ASP A 192 -9.28 -15.45 -18.98
CA ASP A 192 -8.84 -14.07 -19.27
C ASP A 192 -9.83 -13.02 -18.73
N ASP A 193 -11.02 -13.48 -18.34
CA ASP A 193 -12.17 -12.73 -17.85
C ASP A 193 -12.45 -12.98 -16.36
N ALA A 194 -11.57 -13.69 -15.67
CA ALA A 194 -11.63 -13.91 -14.23
C ALA A 194 -10.23 -14.22 -13.67
N LEU A 195 -10.02 -13.94 -12.39
CA LEU A 195 -8.80 -14.31 -11.67
C LEU A 195 -8.82 -15.80 -11.29
N CYS A 196 -8.64 -16.67 -12.29
CA CYS A 196 -8.57 -18.13 -12.13
C CYS A 196 -7.19 -18.66 -12.50
N TYR A 197 -6.63 -19.48 -11.62
CA TYR A 197 -5.27 -19.99 -11.73
C TYR A 197 -5.22 -21.46 -11.35
N ARG A 198 -4.52 -22.24 -12.18
CA ARG A 198 -4.25 -23.65 -11.96
C ARG A 198 -2.75 -23.87 -11.73
N HIS A 199 -2.41 -24.52 -10.64
CA HIS A 199 -1.09 -25.10 -10.46
C HIS A 199 -1.02 -26.45 -11.16
N GLU A 200 0.08 -26.69 -11.85
CA GLU A 200 0.43 -27.97 -12.47
C GLU A 200 1.77 -28.44 -11.91
N PHE A 201 1.81 -29.69 -11.47
CA PHE A 201 2.96 -30.33 -10.88
C PHE A 201 3.26 -31.65 -11.60
N ALA A 202 4.53 -31.90 -11.86
CA ALA A 202 5.01 -33.18 -12.36
C ALA A 202 6.31 -33.55 -11.63
N SER A 203 6.48 -34.84 -11.32
CA SER A 203 7.76 -35.32 -10.80
C SER A 203 8.68 -35.83 -11.90
N ASP A 204 9.93 -35.42 -11.84
CA ASP A 204 11.00 -35.85 -12.75
C ASP A 204 11.46 -37.28 -12.47
N THR A 205 11.29 -37.74 -11.21
CA THR A 205 11.78 -39.06 -10.78
C THR A 205 10.68 -40.10 -10.62
N ARG A 206 9.44 -39.66 -10.38
CA ARG A 206 8.25 -40.48 -10.25
C ARG A 206 7.22 -39.94 -11.24
N ALA A 207 6.58 -40.79 -12.03
CA ALA A 207 5.73 -40.33 -13.14
C ALA A 207 4.38 -39.70 -12.73
N TRP A 208 4.22 -39.27 -11.48
CA TRP A 208 2.97 -38.69 -10.99
C TRP A 208 2.81 -37.24 -11.46
N THR A 209 1.55 -36.84 -11.60
CA THR A 209 1.16 -35.46 -11.92
C THR A 209 0.05 -35.01 -10.98
N LEU A 210 -0.01 -33.72 -10.69
CA LEU A 210 -1.04 -33.10 -9.87
C LEU A 210 -1.45 -31.76 -10.49
N GLU A 211 -2.74 -31.56 -10.69
CA GLU A 211 -3.33 -30.28 -11.08
C GLU A 211 -4.23 -29.77 -9.96
N VAL A 212 -4.12 -28.48 -9.62
CA VAL A 212 -4.96 -27.84 -8.61
C VAL A 212 -5.40 -26.45 -9.04
N GLU A 213 -6.70 -26.24 -9.23
CA GLU A 213 -7.28 -24.92 -9.55
C GLU A 213 -8.05 -24.37 -8.35
N TYR A 214 -7.92 -23.06 -8.08
CA TYR A 214 -8.52 -22.40 -6.92
C TYR A 214 -9.50 -21.31 -7.33
N VAL A 215 -10.62 -21.19 -6.61
CA VAL A 215 -11.56 -20.06 -6.67
C VAL A 215 -12.09 -19.72 -5.28
N ALA A 216 -12.50 -18.48 -5.05
CA ALA A 216 -13.31 -18.13 -3.87
C ALA A 216 -14.78 -18.47 -4.15
N ASP A 217 -15.51 -18.98 -3.16
CA ASP A 217 -16.94 -19.25 -3.29
C ASP A 217 -17.73 -17.93 -3.20
N PRO A 218 -18.48 -17.52 -4.23
CA PRO A 218 -19.26 -16.27 -4.16
C PRO A 218 -20.43 -16.35 -3.17
N GLU A 219 -20.96 -17.54 -2.89
CA GLU A 219 -22.11 -17.70 -2.00
C GLU A 219 -21.71 -17.87 -0.52
N ARG A 220 -20.44 -18.19 -0.24
CA ARG A 220 -19.97 -18.60 1.09
C ARG A 220 -18.56 -18.10 1.35
N ASP A 221 -18.23 -17.88 2.62
CA ASP A 221 -16.89 -17.45 3.02
C ASP A 221 -15.87 -18.62 2.93
N ALA A 222 -15.52 -19.04 1.71
CA ALA A 222 -14.62 -20.16 1.47
C ALA A 222 -13.70 -19.97 0.24
N VAL A 223 -12.55 -20.64 0.27
CA VAL A 223 -11.76 -20.96 -0.94
C VAL A 223 -12.02 -22.42 -1.30
N VAL A 224 -12.31 -22.71 -2.56
CA VAL A 224 -12.53 -24.05 -3.10
C VAL A 224 -11.42 -24.39 -4.08
N ALA A 225 -10.91 -25.62 -4.02
CA ALA A 225 -9.89 -26.13 -4.90
C ALA A 225 -10.34 -27.44 -5.59
N ASP A 226 -10.19 -27.50 -6.91
CA ASP A 226 -10.29 -28.73 -7.68
C ASP A 226 -8.95 -29.45 -7.68
N VAL A 227 -8.93 -30.75 -7.38
CA VAL A 227 -7.70 -31.53 -7.23
C VAL A 227 -7.76 -32.76 -8.11
N SER A 228 -6.92 -32.79 -9.14
CA SER A 228 -6.72 -33.96 -10.01
C SER A 228 -5.31 -34.51 -9.82
N PHE A 229 -5.21 -35.74 -9.33
CA PHE A 229 -3.94 -36.42 -9.07
C PHE A 229 -3.85 -37.73 -9.84
N ASP A 230 -2.81 -37.88 -10.65
CA ASP A 230 -2.45 -39.14 -11.26
C ASP A 230 -1.19 -39.73 -10.61
N ALA A 231 -1.35 -40.82 -9.87
CA ALA A 231 -0.24 -41.56 -9.25
C ALA A 231 0.54 -42.44 -10.26
N ALA A 232 0.16 -42.44 -11.55
CA ALA A 232 0.77 -43.23 -12.62
C ALA A 232 0.83 -44.74 -12.33
N GLY A 233 -0.14 -45.25 -11.57
CA GLY A 233 -0.22 -46.66 -11.16
C GLY A 233 0.71 -47.06 -10.02
N GLU A 234 1.36 -46.10 -9.36
CA GLU A 234 2.09 -46.31 -8.11
C GLU A 234 1.17 -46.18 -6.88
N ASP A 235 1.54 -46.81 -5.76
CA ASP A 235 0.82 -46.70 -4.47
C ASP A 235 1.22 -45.41 -3.72
N LEU A 236 1.09 -44.26 -4.39
CA LEU A 236 1.41 -42.94 -3.82
C LEU A 236 0.18 -42.34 -3.13
N ALA A 237 0.40 -41.78 -1.94
CA ALA A 237 -0.61 -41.07 -1.17
C ALA A 237 -0.50 -39.56 -1.39
N LEU A 238 -1.64 -38.91 -1.60
CA LEU A 238 -1.76 -37.46 -1.69
C LEU A 238 -2.35 -36.89 -0.40
N TYR A 239 -1.68 -35.88 0.17
CA TYR A 239 -2.14 -35.17 1.36
C TYR A 239 -2.28 -33.68 1.08
N ALA A 240 -3.33 -33.06 1.62
CA ALA A 240 -3.42 -31.62 1.78
C ALA A 240 -2.80 -31.22 3.13
N VAL A 241 -1.95 -30.20 3.13
CA VAL A 241 -1.21 -29.68 4.29
C VAL A 241 -1.54 -28.21 4.47
N CYS A 242 -2.34 -27.86 5.47
CA CYS A 242 -2.69 -26.48 5.80
C CYS A 242 -1.94 -25.99 7.04
N ARG A 243 -1.33 -24.81 6.92
CA ARG A 243 -0.56 -24.09 7.95
C ARG A 243 -1.32 -22.81 8.35
N PRO A 244 -2.24 -22.90 9.32
CA PRO A 244 -2.99 -21.73 9.79
C PRO A 244 -2.08 -20.72 10.52
N ALA A 245 -2.50 -19.47 10.50
CA ALA A 245 -2.06 -18.38 11.38
C ALA A 245 -3.26 -17.46 11.58
N VAL A 246 -4.30 -18.00 12.22
CA VAL A 246 -5.59 -17.32 12.38
C VAL A 246 -5.38 -16.04 13.15
N THR A 247 -6.05 -14.96 12.71
CA THR A 247 -5.97 -13.63 13.34
C THR A 247 -4.53 -13.13 13.53
N THR A 248 -3.71 -13.47 12.53
CA THR A 248 -2.37 -12.96 12.23
C THR A 248 -1.24 -13.42 13.15
N GLY A 249 -1.36 -14.56 13.84
CA GLY A 249 -0.24 -15.17 14.58
C GLY A 249 -0.33 -16.68 14.76
N THR A 250 0.72 -17.30 15.32
CA THR A 250 0.77 -18.75 15.65
C THR A 250 0.94 -19.01 17.16
N ALA A 251 0.63 -18.04 18.03
CA ALA A 251 0.82 -18.11 19.49
C ALA A 251 -0.12 -19.11 20.22
N GLU A 252 0.04 -19.28 21.54
CA GLU A 252 -0.31 -20.53 22.25
C GLU A 252 -1.80 -20.92 22.36
N ASP A 253 -2.77 -20.04 22.08
CA ASP A 253 -4.21 -20.28 22.30
C ASP A 253 -4.97 -20.78 21.05
N HIS A 254 -4.27 -21.27 20.02
CA HIS A 254 -4.89 -21.91 18.85
C HIS A 254 -5.38 -23.32 19.18
N HIS A 255 -6.64 -23.64 18.91
CA HIS A 255 -7.16 -25.00 19.07
C HIS A 255 -7.43 -25.66 17.73
N ALA A 256 -6.39 -26.29 17.17
CA ALA A 256 -6.53 -27.11 15.97
C ALA A 256 -7.17 -28.46 16.31
N ARG A 257 -8.26 -28.86 15.64
CA ARG A 257 -8.94 -30.16 15.82
C ARG A 257 -8.98 -30.96 14.53
N GLY A 258 -8.85 -32.30 14.64
CA GLY A 258 -9.03 -33.23 13.52
C GLY A 258 -10.01 -34.37 13.84
N THR A 259 -11.09 -34.49 13.06
CA THR A 259 -11.99 -35.67 13.08
C THR A 259 -11.62 -36.65 11.95
N ALA A 260 -12.10 -37.90 12.00
CA ALA A 260 -11.82 -38.92 10.97
C ALA A 260 -13.04 -39.81 10.66
N GLY A 261 -13.12 -40.34 9.42
CA GLY A 261 -14.28 -41.05 8.86
C GLY A 261 -15.01 -40.18 7.83
N GLY A 262 -16.26 -40.48 7.46
CA GLY A 262 -17.10 -39.62 6.59
C GLY A 262 -17.46 -38.25 7.18
N ASP A 263 -16.76 -37.84 8.24
CA ASP A 263 -16.92 -36.60 9.02
C ASP A 263 -15.57 -35.89 9.24
N ALA A 264 -14.50 -36.27 8.51
CA ALA A 264 -13.16 -35.72 8.70
C ALA A 264 -13.10 -34.23 8.32
N VAL A 265 -12.96 -33.37 9.33
CA VAL A 265 -12.79 -31.94 9.19
C VAL A 265 -11.63 -31.52 10.07
N LEU A 266 -10.79 -30.64 9.53
CA LEU A 266 -9.69 -30.01 10.24
C LEU A 266 -10.12 -28.59 10.58
N SER A 267 -10.18 -28.20 11.85
CA SER A 267 -10.61 -26.84 12.23
C SER A 267 -9.63 -26.16 13.15
N THR A 268 -9.59 -24.83 13.17
CA THR A 268 -8.83 -24.04 14.14
C THR A 268 -9.61 -22.78 14.51
N THR A 269 -9.39 -22.30 15.72
CA THR A 269 -10.05 -21.10 16.26
C THR A 269 -9.03 -20.28 17.04
N ASP A 270 -9.15 -18.96 16.92
CA ASP A 270 -8.42 -18.01 17.77
C ASP A 270 -9.41 -16.98 18.33
N PRO A 271 -9.68 -17.01 19.65
CA PRO A 271 -10.33 -15.91 20.33
C PRO A 271 -9.28 -14.82 20.63
N SER A 272 -9.13 -13.85 19.74
CA SER A 272 -7.97 -12.95 19.80
C SER A 272 -8.21 -11.75 20.74
N ASP A 273 -7.64 -11.82 21.96
CA ASP A 273 -7.44 -10.64 22.80
C ASP A 273 -6.13 -9.94 22.37
N GLY A 274 -6.23 -8.80 21.67
CA GLY A 274 -5.06 -7.94 21.41
C GLY A 274 -4.54 -7.88 19.96
N GLY A 275 -5.26 -8.41 18.97
CA GLY A 275 -4.89 -8.28 17.55
C GLY A 275 -4.72 -6.83 17.08
N VAL A 276 -3.93 -6.61 16.01
CA VAL A 276 -3.67 -5.26 15.45
C VAL A 276 -4.83 -4.76 14.56
N VAL A 277 -5.47 -5.68 13.84
CA VAL A 277 -6.69 -5.43 13.06
C VAL A 277 -7.90 -5.51 13.99
N ARG A 278 -8.81 -4.55 13.86
CA ARG A 278 -9.98 -4.37 14.73
C ARG A 278 -11.25 -4.24 13.90
N ASP A 279 -12.37 -4.66 14.47
CA ASP A 279 -13.67 -4.38 13.89
C ASP A 279 -14.11 -2.92 14.11
N SER A 280 -15.30 -2.58 13.63
CA SER A 280 -15.87 -1.24 13.75
C SER A 280 -16.13 -0.79 15.19
N ASP A 281 -16.28 -1.73 16.13
CA ASP A 281 -16.50 -1.46 17.55
C ASP A 281 -15.17 -1.35 18.33
N GLY A 282 -14.04 -1.68 17.68
CA GLY A 282 -12.70 -1.65 18.25
C GLY A 282 -12.26 -2.98 18.87
N ASP A 283 -13.06 -4.03 18.72
CA ASP A 283 -12.81 -5.36 19.24
C ASP A 283 -11.91 -6.16 18.27
N GLY A 284 -11.29 -7.22 18.80
CA GLY A 284 -10.52 -8.17 17.98
C GLY A 284 -11.46 -9.01 17.11
N TYR A 285 -10.94 -9.53 16.00
CA TYR A 285 -11.69 -10.53 15.24
C TYR A 285 -11.50 -11.90 15.88
N ASP A 286 -12.60 -12.59 16.13
CA ASP A 286 -12.58 -14.03 16.38
C ASP A 286 -12.88 -14.74 15.06
N VAL A 287 -11.95 -15.59 14.63
CA VAL A 287 -12.07 -16.33 13.36
C VAL A 287 -11.98 -17.82 13.61
N SER A 288 -12.88 -18.55 12.96
CA SER A 288 -12.83 -20.00 12.82
C SER A 288 -12.51 -20.37 11.38
N LEU A 289 -11.63 -21.35 11.21
CA LEU A 289 -11.27 -21.93 9.91
C LEU A 289 -11.57 -23.44 9.94
N ALA A 290 -12.04 -23.99 8.82
CA ALA A 290 -12.18 -25.42 8.62
C ALA A 290 -11.72 -25.86 7.22
N VAL A 291 -11.16 -27.07 7.11
CA VAL A 291 -10.80 -27.72 5.85
C VAL A 291 -11.64 -28.99 5.69
N ALA A 292 -12.37 -29.08 4.59
CA ALA A 292 -13.18 -30.24 4.21
C ALA A 292 -12.82 -30.70 2.79
N ALA A 293 -13.03 -31.98 2.50
CA ALA A 293 -12.88 -32.54 1.16
C ALA A 293 -14.15 -33.33 0.79
N ASP A 294 -14.48 -33.38 -0.49
CA ASP A 294 -15.46 -34.31 -1.07
C ASP A 294 -14.69 -35.32 -1.95
N PRO A 295 -14.80 -36.64 -1.71
CA PRO A 295 -15.73 -37.33 -0.78
C PRO A 295 -15.28 -37.39 0.69
N GLY A 296 -14.14 -36.80 1.04
CA GLY A 296 -13.60 -36.74 2.41
C GLY A 296 -12.17 -37.26 2.53
N PHE A 297 -11.54 -37.02 3.68
CA PHE A 297 -10.19 -37.52 3.96
C PHE A 297 -10.19 -38.98 4.45
N GLU A 298 -9.36 -39.84 3.85
CA GLU A 298 -9.11 -41.20 4.36
C GLU A 298 -8.44 -41.19 5.74
N TRP A 299 -7.59 -40.18 5.96
CA TRP A 299 -6.81 -39.99 7.16
C TRP A 299 -6.63 -38.51 7.43
N ALA A 300 -6.70 -38.08 8.69
CA ALA A 300 -6.50 -36.68 9.06
C ALA A 300 -5.84 -36.57 10.45
N THR A 301 -5.04 -35.53 10.64
CA THR A 301 -4.41 -35.18 11.91
C THR A 301 -4.29 -33.66 12.07
N ALA A 302 -4.38 -33.19 13.31
CA ALA A 302 -3.94 -31.86 13.72
C ALA A 302 -2.71 -32.03 14.62
N THR A 303 -1.57 -31.43 14.28
CA THR A 303 -0.30 -31.70 14.98
C THR A 303 0.61 -30.46 15.05
N PRO A 304 1.35 -30.21 16.14
CA PRO A 304 2.31 -29.12 16.18
C PRO A 304 3.48 -29.36 15.22
N VAL A 305 3.95 -28.32 14.53
CA VAL A 305 4.99 -28.43 13.49
C VAL A 305 6.32 -28.91 14.06
N GLY A 306 6.67 -28.48 15.26
CA GLY A 306 7.95 -28.80 15.92
C GLY A 306 8.04 -30.23 16.48
N GLU A 307 7.00 -31.05 16.36
CA GLU A 307 7.06 -32.44 16.83
C GLU A 307 7.80 -33.36 15.85
N PRO A 308 8.64 -34.30 16.34
CA PRO A 308 9.34 -35.25 15.48
C PRO A 308 8.41 -36.09 14.60
N ALA A 309 7.19 -36.37 15.05
CA ALA A 309 6.19 -37.09 14.30
C ALA A 309 5.70 -36.29 13.07
N THR A 310 5.47 -35.00 13.25
CA THR A 310 5.08 -34.07 12.17
C THR A 310 6.22 -33.93 11.16
N ALA A 311 7.45 -33.66 11.62
CA ALA A 311 8.61 -33.57 10.74
C ALA A 311 8.80 -34.85 9.92
N ARG A 312 8.66 -36.03 10.55
CA ARG A 312 8.75 -37.31 9.85
C ARG A 312 7.68 -37.49 8.77
N LEU A 313 6.45 -37.05 9.02
CA LEU A 313 5.39 -37.07 8.01
C LEU A 313 5.73 -36.13 6.85
N LEU A 314 6.09 -34.89 7.14
CA LEU A 314 6.28 -33.85 6.13
C LEU A 314 7.56 -34.04 5.30
N GLU A 315 8.62 -34.59 5.88
CA GLU A 315 9.91 -34.79 5.22
C GLU A 315 10.08 -36.19 4.59
N ARG A 316 9.35 -37.19 5.09
CA ARG A 316 9.54 -38.59 4.67
C ARG A 316 8.26 -39.32 4.32
N GLY A 317 7.11 -38.67 4.45
CA GLY A 317 5.83 -39.26 4.05
C GLY A 317 5.34 -40.36 5.00
N ILE A 318 5.96 -40.52 6.17
CA ILE A 318 5.64 -41.63 7.09
C ILE A 318 4.65 -41.16 8.15
N GLU A 319 3.41 -41.65 8.05
CA GLU A 319 2.37 -41.38 9.04
C GLU A 319 2.76 -41.85 10.45
N ALA A 320 2.43 -41.03 11.44
CA ALA A 320 2.45 -41.38 12.85
C ALA A 320 1.04 -41.67 13.36
N ALA A 321 0.90 -41.93 14.67
CA ALA A 321 -0.42 -41.97 15.29
C ALA A 321 -1.11 -40.61 15.12
N ARG A 322 -2.39 -40.62 14.72
CA ARG A 322 -3.19 -39.41 14.57
C ARG A 322 -3.26 -38.65 15.88
N SER A 323 -3.02 -37.35 15.82
CA SER A 323 -3.43 -36.41 16.87
C SER A 323 -4.70 -35.69 16.43
N ARG A 324 -5.58 -35.44 17.39
CA ARG A 324 -6.84 -34.73 17.17
C ARG A 324 -6.82 -33.31 17.69
N GLU A 325 -5.74 -32.92 18.36
CA GLU A 325 -5.60 -31.61 18.98
C GLU A 325 -4.16 -31.12 18.80
N ALA A 326 -4.01 -29.87 18.41
CA ALA A 326 -2.73 -29.16 18.39
C ALA A 326 -2.92 -27.70 18.79
N ALA A 327 -1.86 -27.11 19.34
CA ALA A 327 -1.83 -25.71 19.73
C ALA A 327 -0.53 -25.04 19.26
N GLY A 328 -0.55 -23.71 19.20
CA GLY A 328 0.54 -22.89 18.68
C GLY A 328 0.73 -23.05 17.16
N ASN A 329 1.98 -23.18 16.71
CA ASN A 329 2.32 -23.47 15.31
C ASN A 329 1.85 -24.89 14.95
N ALA A 330 0.63 -24.99 14.40
CA ALA A 330 -0.02 -26.24 14.04
C ALA A 330 0.04 -26.52 12.53
N ALA A 331 -0.04 -27.80 12.18
CA ALA A 331 -0.37 -28.28 10.84
C ALA A 331 -1.65 -29.10 10.88
N LEU A 332 -2.53 -28.79 9.93
CA LEU A 332 -3.72 -29.55 9.61
C LEU A 332 -3.39 -30.41 8.37
N VAL A 333 -3.31 -31.73 8.53
CA VAL A 333 -2.92 -32.63 7.44
C VAL A 333 -4.01 -33.66 7.19
N GLY A 334 -4.48 -33.75 5.96
CA GLY A 334 -5.51 -34.70 5.52
C GLY A 334 -5.06 -35.46 4.28
N ARG A 335 -5.03 -36.80 4.35
CA ARG A 335 -4.82 -37.67 3.19
C ARG A 335 -6.11 -37.76 2.38
N LEU A 336 -6.05 -37.31 1.13
CA LEU A 336 -7.16 -37.38 0.19
C LEU A 336 -7.37 -38.81 -0.30
N ALA A 337 -6.33 -39.45 -0.81
CA ALA A 337 -6.38 -40.82 -1.31
C ALA A 337 -4.99 -41.48 -1.33
N THR A 338 -4.98 -42.80 -1.57
CA THR A 338 -3.81 -43.55 -2.06
C THR A 338 -4.11 -44.06 -3.48
N GLY A 339 -3.23 -43.74 -4.44
CA GLY A 339 -3.48 -43.87 -5.87
C GLY A 339 -4.08 -42.60 -6.49
N SER A 340 -4.36 -42.64 -7.80
CA SER A 340 -4.94 -41.52 -8.54
C SER A 340 -6.32 -41.14 -8.00
N THR A 341 -6.63 -39.84 -7.90
CA THR A 341 -7.88 -39.33 -7.33
C THR A 341 -8.30 -38.01 -7.96
N GLU A 342 -9.62 -37.79 -7.97
CA GLU A 342 -10.25 -36.49 -8.17
C GLU A 342 -10.91 -36.10 -6.83
N ALA A 343 -10.76 -34.86 -6.39
CA ALA A 343 -11.37 -34.38 -5.15
C ALA A 343 -11.63 -32.88 -5.20
N THR A 344 -12.68 -32.43 -4.50
CA THR A 344 -12.88 -31.01 -4.22
C THR A 344 -12.51 -30.72 -2.77
N LEU A 345 -11.60 -29.78 -2.55
CA LEU A 345 -11.17 -29.32 -1.23
C LEU A 345 -11.78 -27.93 -0.96
N ALA A 346 -12.22 -27.66 0.26
CA ALA A 346 -12.70 -26.33 0.65
C ALA A 346 -12.15 -25.88 1.99
N LEU A 347 -11.78 -24.59 2.06
CA LEU A 347 -11.31 -23.88 3.24
C LEU A 347 -12.41 -22.89 3.63
N GLY A 348 -13.26 -23.27 4.58
CA GLY A 348 -14.37 -22.45 5.05
C GLY A 348 -14.02 -21.62 6.26
N PHE A 349 -14.56 -20.41 6.33
CA PHE A 349 -14.35 -19.45 7.41
C PHE A 349 -15.66 -19.08 8.07
N ALA A 350 -15.58 -18.66 9.33
CA ALA A 350 -16.69 -18.03 10.04
C ALA A 350 -16.18 -16.98 11.02
N LYS A 351 -16.94 -15.91 11.19
CA LYS A 351 -16.77 -14.98 12.32
C LYS A 351 -17.27 -15.66 13.59
N GLY A 352 -16.60 -15.41 14.71
CA GLY A 352 -16.87 -16.04 15.99
C GLY A 352 -16.02 -17.28 16.20
N GLY A 353 -15.55 -17.49 17.43
CA GLY A 353 -14.64 -18.59 17.80
C GLY A 353 -15.27 -19.99 17.82
N GLU A 354 -16.44 -20.19 17.22
CA GLU A 354 -17.12 -21.49 17.13
C GLU A 354 -16.77 -22.23 15.82
N PRO A 355 -16.01 -23.34 15.87
CA PRO A 355 -15.54 -23.99 14.66
C PRO A 355 -16.66 -24.69 13.86
N THR A 356 -17.84 -24.91 14.43
CA THR A 356 -18.96 -25.59 13.74
C THR A 356 -19.46 -24.82 12.52
N ASP A 357 -19.39 -23.50 12.56
CA ASP A 357 -19.91 -22.65 11.48
C ASP A 357 -18.95 -22.69 10.28
N ALA A 358 -17.64 -22.57 10.53
CA ALA A 358 -16.62 -22.76 9.51
C ALA A 358 -16.65 -24.18 8.90
N VAL A 359 -16.93 -25.21 9.73
CA VAL A 359 -17.11 -26.60 9.27
C VAL A 359 -18.30 -26.73 8.31
N ALA A 360 -19.42 -26.08 8.63
CA ALA A 360 -20.60 -26.10 7.77
C ALA A 360 -20.30 -25.45 6.42
N VAL A 361 -19.69 -24.26 6.44
CA VAL A 361 -19.24 -23.55 5.24
C VAL A 361 -18.33 -24.42 4.37
N ALA A 362 -17.27 -25.00 4.95
CA ALA A 362 -16.33 -25.84 4.21
C ALA A 362 -17.02 -27.07 3.58
N ARG A 363 -17.91 -27.75 4.30
CA ARG A 363 -18.62 -28.92 3.78
C ARG A 363 -19.60 -28.56 2.67
N GLU A 364 -20.32 -27.45 2.82
CA GLU A 364 -21.28 -27.00 1.82
C GLU A 364 -20.57 -26.57 0.52
N SER A 365 -19.49 -25.79 0.62
CA SER A 365 -18.70 -25.38 -0.55
C SER A 365 -18.04 -26.57 -1.25
N ALA A 366 -17.49 -27.54 -0.50
CA ALA A 366 -16.93 -28.76 -1.10
C ALA A 366 -18.03 -29.61 -1.80
N GLY A 367 -19.21 -29.70 -1.19
CA GLY A 367 -20.34 -30.48 -1.72
C GLY A 367 -21.11 -29.81 -2.86
N ALA A 368 -20.94 -28.49 -3.08
CA ALA A 368 -21.53 -27.77 -4.21
C ALA A 368 -20.92 -28.21 -5.56
N GLY A 369 -19.68 -28.71 -5.53
CA GLY A 369 -18.90 -29.09 -6.71
C GLY A 369 -18.16 -27.89 -7.31
N PHE A 370 -16.89 -28.09 -7.66
CA PHE A 370 -16.01 -27.01 -8.11
C PHE A 370 -16.51 -26.28 -9.37
N ASP A 371 -16.99 -27.01 -10.38
CA ASP A 371 -17.43 -26.40 -11.65
C ASP A 371 -18.54 -25.35 -11.44
N ALA A 372 -19.49 -25.61 -10.55
CA ALA A 372 -20.59 -24.69 -10.25
C ALA A 372 -20.08 -23.42 -9.54
N VAL A 373 -19.19 -23.60 -8.55
CA VAL A 373 -18.57 -22.48 -7.83
C VAL A 373 -17.71 -21.64 -8.79
N ARG A 374 -16.93 -22.29 -9.66
CA ARG A 374 -16.11 -21.63 -10.66
C ARG A 374 -16.93 -20.85 -11.68
N GLU A 375 -18.03 -21.39 -12.16
CA GLU A 375 -18.95 -20.68 -13.08
C GLU A 375 -19.50 -19.41 -12.41
N SER A 376 -20.03 -19.53 -11.19
CA SER A 376 -20.52 -18.37 -10.43
C SER A 376 -19.43 -17.33 -10.15
N TYR A 377 -18.21 -17.76 -9.82
CA TYR A 377 -17.07 -16.87 -9.60
C TYR A 377 -16.72 -16.08 -10.87
N ARG A 378 -16.75 -16.74 -12.03
CA ARG A 378 -16.50 -16.11 -13.33
C ARG A 378 -17.62 -15.15 -13.73
N ASP A 379 -18.87 -15.48 -13.42
CA ASP A 379 -20.01 -14.60 -13.72
C ASP A 379 -19.88 -13.27 -12.97
N GLY A 380 -19.46 -13.29 -11.69
CA GLY A 380 -19.19 -12.07 -10.92
C GLY A 380 -18.08 -11.21 -11.54
N TRP A 381 -16.95 -11.82 -11.90
CA TRP A 381 -15.88 -11.12 -12.61
C TRP A 381 -16.30 -10.60 -13.99
N GLY A 382 -17.06 -11.38 -14.74
CA GLY A 382 -17.61 -10.99 -16.04
C GLY A 382 -18.51 -9.76 -15.91
N SER A 383 -19.43 -9.77 -14.94
CA SER A 383 -20.29 -8.61 -14.61
C SER A 383 -19.46 -7.39 -14.25
N TRP A 384 -18.42 -7.54 -13.43
CA TRP A 384 -17.55 -6.41 -13.08
C TRP A 384 -16.70 -5.93 -14.26
N LEU A 385 -16.25 -6.81 -15.14
CA LEU A 385 -15.50 -6.41 -16.34
C LEU A 385 -16.40 -5.79 -17.42
N ASP A 386 -17.71 -5.96 -17.36
CA ASP A 386 -18.64 -5.35 -18.31
C ASP A 386 -18.45 -3.83 -18.35
N GLY A 387 -18.37 -3.29 -19.56
CA GLY A 387 -18.14 -1.86 -19.80
C GLY A 387 -16.67 -1.42 -19.75
N ILE A 388 -15.72 -2.29 -19.40
CA ILE A 388 -14.28 -2.00 -19.61
C ILE A 388 -13.97 -2.19 -21.09
N GLU A 389 -13.68 -1.09 -21.78
CA GLU A 389 -13.17 -1.11 -23.15
C GLU A 389 -11.65 -1.33 -23.13
N VAL A 390 -11.19 -2.40 -23.78
CA VAL A 390 -9.75 -2.68 -23.91
C VAL A 390 -9.13 -1.74 -24.96
N PRO A 391 -8.09 -0.95 -24.63
CA PRO A 391 -7.46 0.00 -25.56
C PRO A 391 -6.89 -0.65 -26.82
N ASP A 392 -6.93 0.04 -27.95
CA ASP A 392 -6.34 -0.37 -29.24
C ASP A 392 -4.83 -0.65 -29.12
N SER A 393 -4.12 0.08 -28.24
CA SER A 393 -2.69 -0.15 -27.94
C SER A 393 -2.37 -1.55 -27.41
N VAL A 394 -3.36 -2.25 -26.84
CA VAL A 394 -3.22 -3.62 -26.32
C VAL A 394 -4.17 -4.63 -26.99
N ALA A 395 -5.26 -4.18 -27.63
CA ALA A 395 -6.27 -5.06 -28.22
C ALA A 395 -5.76 -5.92 -29.39
N GLY A 396 -4.67 -5.50 -30.04
CA GLY A 396 -4.06 -6.24 -31.16
C GLY A 396 -3.13 -7.39 -30.75
N ASP A 397 -2.87 -7.57 -29.45
CA ASP A 397 -1.99 -8.60 -28.89
C ASP A 397 -2.72 -9.33 -27.75
N ASP A 398 -2.95 -10.63 -27.91
CA ASP A 398 -3.73 -11.42 -26.93
C ASP A 398 -3.09 -11.40 -25.54
N GLY A 399 -1.75 -11.36 -25.44
CA GLY A 399 -1.03 -11.29 -24.18
C GLY A 399 -1.20 -9.94 -23.48
N LEU A 400 -1.07 -8.84 -24.22
CA LEU A 400 -1.30 -7.50 -23.67
C LEU A 400 -2.77 -7.29 -23.28
N SER A 401 -3.70 -7.78 -24.10
CA SER A 401 -5.14 -7.72 -23.84
C SER A 401 -5.51 -8.49 -22.57
N ALA A 402 -4.91 -9.67 -22.38
CA ALA A 402 -5.10 -10.48 -21.17
C ALA A 402 -4.48 -9.80 -19.93
N LEU A 403 -3.25 -9.26 -20.03
CA LEU A 403 -2.63 -8.52 -18.93
C LEU A 403 -3.42 -7.26 -18.56
N TYR A 404 -4.05 -6.57 -19.52
CA TYR A 404 -4.90 -5.42 -19.24
C TYR A 404 -6.10 -5.81 -18.39
N ARG A 405 -6.81 -6.89 -18.74
CA ARG A 405 -7.92 -7.42 -17.94
C ARG A 405 -7.45 -7.91 -16.57
N THR A 406 -6.34 -8.64 -16.49
CA THR A 406 -5.76 -9.04 -15.20
C THR A 406 -5.40 -7.82 -14.36
N SER A 407 -4.84 -6.75 -14.94
CA SER A 407 -4.53 -5.53 -14.20
C SER A 407 -5.77 -4.85 -13.65
N ALA A 408 -6.86 -4.79 -14.43
CA ALA A 408 -8.15 -4.29 -13.95
C ALA A 408 -8.66 -5.09 -12.76
N MET A 409 -8.67 -6.43 -12.88
CA MET A 409 -9.15 -7.31 -11.82
C MET A 409 -8.25 -7.28 -10.58
N THR A 410 -6.93 -7.17 -10.74
CA THR A 410 -5.98 -7.05 -9.62
C THR A 410 -6.22 -5.78 -8.82
N LEU A 411 -6.47 -4.64 -9.49
CA LEU A 411 -6.82 -3.38 -8.81
C LEU A 411 -8.13 -3.52 -8.03
N ARG A 412 -9.13 -4.20 -8.59
CA ARG A 412 -10.40 -4.48 -7.91
C ARG A 412 -10.23 -5.42 -6.71
N ALA A 413 -9.39 -6.45 -6.85
CA ALA A 413 -9.13 -7.43 -5.79
C ALA A 413 -8.34 -6.83 -4.62
N ALA A 414 -7.68 -5.68 -4.80
CA ALA A 414 -7.00 -4.95 -3.73
C ALA A 414 -7.96 -4.13 -2.86
N GLU A 415 -9.21 -3.90 -3.30
CA GLU A 415 -10.23 -3.18 -2.53
C GLU A 415 -10.88 -4.10 -1.48
N ASP A 416 -11.11 -3.56 -0.29
CA ASP A 416 -11.79 -4.27 0.80
C ASP A 416 -13.32 -4.25 0.68
N ALA A 417 -13.97 -5.39 0.95
CA ALA A 417 -15.43 -5.50 0.88
C ALA A 417 -16.17 -4.86 2.08
N THR A 418 -15.49 -4.55 3.19
CA THR A 418 -16.10 -3.91 4.37
C THR A 418 -15.95 -2.38 4.33
N PHE A 419 -14.86 -1.89 3.73
CA PHE A 419 -14.57 -0.46 3.60
C PHE A 419 -14.49 -0.09 2.11
N PRO A 420 -15.63 0.29 1.49
CA PRO A 420 -15.67 0.71 0.09
C PRO A 420 -14.63 1.80 -0.20
N GLY A 421 -13.92 1.67 -1.33
CA GLY A 421 -12.84 2.58 -1.71
C GLY A 421 -11.49 2.34 -1.01
N ALA A 422 -11.44 1.53 0.04
CA ALA A 422 -10.20 1.22 0.75
C ALA A 422 -9.38 0.15 -0.01
N GLY A 423 -8.53 0.60 -0.94
CA GLY A 423 -7.59 -0.25 -1.67
C GLY A 423 -6.25 -0.40 -0.95
N VAL A 424 -5.78 -1.63 -0.75
CA VAL A 424 -4.42 -1.88 -0.23
C VAL A 424 -3.35 -1.74 -1.32
N ALA A 425 -2.13 -1.37 -0.93
CA ALA A 425 -1.00 -1.28 -1.87
C ALA A 425 -0.65 -2.64 -2.49
N SER A 426 -0.65 -3.71 -1.69
CA SER A 426 -0.52 -5.09 -2.17
C SER A 426 -1.06 -6.11 -1.16
N PRO A 427 -1.79 -7.15 -1.61
CA PRO A 427 -2.19 -8.28 -0.76
C PRO A 427 -1.02 -9.26 -0.53
N CYS A 428 0.14 -8.80 -0.08
CA CYS A 428 1.30 -9.64 0.24
C CYS A 428 2.07 -9.18 1.50
N VAL A 429 3.05 -10.00 1.88
CA VAL A 429 4.10 -9.65 2.85
C VAL A 429 5.43 -9.73 2.08
N PRO A 430 6.03 -8.61 1.65
CA PRO A 430 7.33 -8.63 0.97
C PRO A 430 8.38 -9.34 1.82
N TRP A 431 9.18 -10.19 1.20
CA TRP A 431 10.19 -11.03 1.84
C TRP A 431 9.65 -11.80 3.05
N GLY A 432 8.40 -12.27 2.98
CA GLY A 432 7.74 -12.90 4.11
C GLY A 432 8.48 -14.13 4.66
N GLU A 433 9.36 -14.77 3.86
CA GLU A 433 10.13 -15.94 4.29
C GLU A 433 11.09 -15.63 5.45
N VAL A 434 11.39 -14.34 5.69
CA VAL A 434 12.22 -13.88 6.80
C VAL A 434 11.44 -13.06 7.84
N VAL A 435 10.12 -12.92 7.67
CA VAL A 435 9.23 -12.20 8.60
C VAL A 435 8.53 -13.21 9.52
N PRO A 436 8.81 -13.24 10.83
CA PRO A 436 8.17 -14.16 11.75
C PRO A 436 6.65 -13.94 11.83
N ALA A 437 5.88 -15.02 11.79
CA ALA A 437 4.42 -15.06 11.93
C ALA A 437 3.98 -15.54 13.33
N ARG A 438 4.83 -15.35 14.35
CA ARG A 438 4.58 -15.87 15.71
C ARG A 438 3.48 -15.09 16.43
N ASP A 439 3.62 -13.79 16.46
CA ASP A 439 2.75 -12.87 17.18
C ASP A 439 1.87 -12.09 16.20
N PRO A 440 0.60 -11.82 16.52
CA PRO A 440 -0.23 -10.84 15.81
C PRO A 440 0.53 -9.52 15.68
N SER A 441 0.92 -9.18 14.45
CA SER A 441 1.80 -8.05 14.16
C SER A 441 1.38 -7.33 12.89
N ASP A 442 1.73 -6.05 12.81
CA ASP A 442 1.48 -5.20 11.65
C ASP A 442 2.60 -5.42 10.62
N VAL A 443 2.38 -6.33 9.66
CA VAL A 443 3.37 -6.76 8.67
C VAL A 443 2.89 -6.52 7.24
N GLY A 444 3.80 -6.48 6.27
CA GLY A 444 3.42 -6.48 4.85
C GLY A 444 2.89 -5.16 4.31
N TYR A 445 2.16 -5.25 3.20
CA TYR A 445 1.73 -4.13 2.34
C TYR A 445 0.20 -3.96 2.28
N HIS A 446 -0.53 -4.57 3.21
CA HIS A 446 -1.98 -4.56 3.25
C HIS A 446 -2.56 -3.33 3.98
N TYR A 447 -2.00 -2.15 3.73
CA TYR A 447 -2.47 -0.86 4.27
C TYR A 447 -2.86 0.06 3.12
N VAL A 448 -3.56 1.14 3.47
CA VAL A 448 -3.94 2.16 2.49
C VAL A 448 -2.97 3.33 2.59
N TRP A 449 -2.27 3.59 1.49
CA TRP A 449 -1.49 4.80 1.24
C TRP A 449 -2.29 5.71 0.32
N ALA A 450 -2.32 7.01 0.58
CA ALA A 450 -3.05 7.94 -0.28
C ALA A 450 -2.41 8.03 -1.67
N ARG A 451 -1.08 7.87 -1.75
CA ARG A 451 -0.34 7.83 -3.01
C ARG A 451 -0.74 6.63 -3.87
N ASP A 452 -0.69 5.40 -3.34
CA ASP A 452 -1.06 4.19 -4.07
C ASP A 452 -2.54 4.20 -4.49
N LEU A 453 -3.41 4.74 -3.62
CA LEU A 453 -4.82 4.87 -3.92
C LEU A 453 -5.09 5.92 -5.01
N TYR A 454 -4.31 7.00 -5.08
CA TYR A 454 -4.32 7.93 -6.22
C TYR A 454 -3.97 7.22 -7.54
N GLN A 455 -2.96 6.33 -7.53
CA GLN A 455 -2.59 5.58 -8.75
C GLN A 455 -3.76 4.68 -9.18
N SER A 456 -4.33 3.93 -8.23
CA SER A 456 -5.49 3.05 -8.46
C SER A 456 -6.70 3.83 -8.97
N PHE A 457 -7.02 4.98 -8.36
CA PHE A 457 -8.06 5.90 -8.83
C PHE A 457 -7.88 6.24 -10.31
N THR A 458 -6.69 6.71 -10.70
CA THR A 458 -6.47 7.18 -12.07
C THR A 458 -6.54 6.06 -13.10
N ALA A 459 -6.22 4.82 -12.70
CA ALA A 459 -6.39 3.65 -13.54
C ALA A 459 -7.86 3.23 -13.65
N LEU A 460 -8.61 3.22 -12.54
CA LEU A 460 -10.06 2.96 -12.51
C LEU A 460 -10.82 3.97 -13.38
N GLU A 461 -10.50 5.26 -13.25
CA GLU A 461 -11.03 6.34 -14.10
C GLU A 461 -10.73 6.06 -15.58
N ALA A 462 -9.48 5.71 -15.92
CA ALA A 462 -9.09 5.40 -17.31
C ALA A 462 -9.82 4.19 -17.89
N MET A 463 -10.22 3.21 -17.06
CA MET A 463 -11.00 2.04 -17.47
C MET A 463 -12.51 2.31 -17.54
N GLY A 464 -12.96 3.51 -17.20
CA GLY A 464 -14.39 3.85 -17.11
C GLY A 464 -15.08 3.37 -15.83
N LYS A 465 -14.34 2.93 -14.81
CA LYS A 465 -14.87 2.52 -13.49
C LYS A 465 -15.00 3.71 -12.54
N GLY A 466 -15.88 4.64 -12.91
CA GLY A 466 -16.06 5.93 -12.23
C GLY A 466 -16.50 5.83 -10.77
N GLU A 467 -17.48 4.99 -10.43
CA GLU A 467 -17.95 4.91 -9.02
C GLU A 467 -16.89 4.29 -8.10
N ALA A 468 -16.16 3.26 -8.55
CA ALA A 468 -15.04 2.70 -7.80
C ALA A 468 -13.92 3.75 -7.58
N ALA A 469 -13.63 4.58 -8.58
CA ALA A 469 -12.71 5.70 -8.42
C ALA A 469 -13.24 6.73 -7.41
N ILE A 470 -14.51 7.14 -7.51
CA ILE A 470 -15.14 8.09 -6.58
C ILE A 470 -15.07 7.57 -5.14
N ALA A 471 -15.40 6.29 -4.90
CA ALA A 471 -15.33 5.67 -3.58
C ALA A 471 -13.93 5.75 -2.97
N ALA A 472 -12.88 5.55 -3.78
CA ALA A 472 -11.50 5.70 -3.33
C ALA A 472 -11.18 7.13 -2.87
N ALA A 473 -11.67 8.16 -3.59
CA ALA A 473 -11.52 9.55 -3.16
C ALA A 473 -12.31 9.85 -1.89
N GLU A 474 -13.54 9.35 -1.78
CA GLU A 474 -14.39 9.47 -0.59
C GLU A 474 -13.73 8.85 0.65
N TYR A 475 -13.12 7.67 0.50
CA TYR A 475 -12.38 7.01 1.57
C TYR A 475 -11.25 7.89 2.12
N LEU A 476 -10.45 8.51 1.26
CA LEU A 476 -9.33 9.37 1.70
C LEU A 476 -9.81 10.53 2.57
N PHE A 477 -10.87 11.23 2.15
CA PHE A 477 -11.39 12.35 2.92
C PHE A 477 -12.19 11.91 4.17
N ALA A 478 -13.07 10.92 4.03
CA ALA A 478 -13.98 10.52 5.11
C ALA A 478 -13.30 9.67 6.19
N VAL A 479 -12.23 8.92 5.85
CA VAL A 479 -11.62 7.92 6.73
C VAL A 479 -10.16 8.23 7.07
N GLN A 480 -9.33 8.62 6.09
CA GLN A 480 -7.90 8.88 6.35
C GLN A 480 -7.60 10.30 6.83
N GLN A 481 -8.31 11.30 6.31
CA GLN A 481 -8.06 12.69 6.64
C GLN A 481 -8.26 12.93 8.14
N ARG A 482 -7.39 13.76 8.72
CA ARG A 482 -7.45 14.22 10.11
C ARG A 482 -7.94 15.66 10.17
N SER A 483 -8.35 16.05 11.37
CA SER A 483 -8.66 17.46 11.67
C SER A 483 -7.51 18.37 11.22
N GLY A 484 -7.84 19.43 10.47
CA GLY A 484 -6.86 20.37 9.94
C GLY A 484 -6.25 19.97 8.59
N GLY A 485 -6.77 18.91 7.96
CA GLY A 485 -6.47 18.54 6.57
C GLY A 485 -5.26 17.61 6.38
N PHE A 486 -4.63 17.17 7.46
CA PHE A 486 -3.50 16.24 7.38
C PHE A 486 -3.98 14.84 6.96
N VAL A 487 -3.23 14.20 6.08
CA VAL A 487 -3.40 12.78 5.72
C VAL A 487 -2.15 12.05 6.22
N PRO A 488 -2.29 11.04 7.10
CA PRO A 488 -1.14 10.30 7.63
C PRO A 488 -0.49 9.46 6.53
N GLN A 489 0.81 9.17 6.68
CA GLN A 489 1.58 8.30 5.78
C GLN A 489 0.83 7.02 5.34
N ASN A 490 0.18 6.31 6.26
CA ASN A 490 -0.75 5.24 5.91
C ASN A 490 -1.71 4.90 7.05
N THR A 491 -2.77 4.15 6.71
CA THR A 491 -3.74 3.67 7.69
C THR A 491 -4.07 2.19 7.52
N PHE A 492 -4.54 1.57 8.60
CA PHE A 492 -5.42 0.41 8.49
C PHE A 492 -6.69 0.79 7.71
N LEU A 493 -7.46 -0.19 7.22
CA LEU A 493 -8.67 0.06 6.42
C LEU A 493 -9.76 0.84 7.19
N ASP A 494 -9.75 0.79 8.52
CA ASP A 494 -10.69 1.55 9.38
C ASP A 494 -10.23 2.99 9.64
N GLY A 495 -9.17 3.42 8.96
CA GLY A 495 -8.60 4.74 9.11
C GLY A 495 -7.67 4.90 10.29
N ARG A 496 -7.43 3.93 11.18
CA ARG A 496 -6.43 4.08 12.25
C ARG A 496 -5.03 4.27 11.64
N THR A 497 -4.28 5.26 12.12
CA THR A 497 -2.90 5.51 11.66
C THR A 497 -2.00 4.36 12.05
N ARG A 498 -1.25 3.83 11.08
CA ARG A 498 -0.12 2.92 11.35
C ARG A 498 1.16 3.72 11.46
N TRP A 499 1.59 4.37 10.38
CA TRP A 499 2.66 5.37 10.40
C TRP A 499 2.10 6.77 10.18
N GLY A 500 2.62 7.71 10.95
CA GLY A 500 2.11 9.09 11.01
C GLY A 500 3.13 10.13 10.54
N ASN A 501 4.15 9.74 9.76
CA ASN A 501 5.05 10.73 9.17
C ASN A 501 4.30 11.56 8.12
N GLU A 502 4.80 12.77 7.87
CA GLU A 502 4.23 13.66 6.87
C GLU A 502 4.84 13.40 5.49
N GLN A 503 3.96 13.18 4.51
CA GLN A 503 4.28 13.13 3.09
C GLN A 503 3.33 14.09 2.38
N LEU A 504 3.84 15.26 1.94
CA LEU A 504 2.97 16.30 1.39
C LEU A 504 2.31 15.91 0.07
N ASP A 505 2.87 14.96 -0.67
CA ASP A 505 2.23 14.38 -1.85
C ASP A 505 0.97 13.60 -1.46
N GLU A 506 0.98 12.87 -0.34
CA GLU A 506 -0.20 12.16 0.18
C GLU A 506 -1.31 13.09 0.68
N VAL A 507 -0.97 14.33 1.05
CA VAL A 507 -1.96 15.37 1.37
C VAL A 507 -2.46 16.06 0.09
N ALA A 508 -1.62 16.18 -0.93
CA ALA A 508 -1.93 16.92 -2.15
C ALA A 508 -2.67 16.08 -3.21
N PHE A 509 -2.37 14.79 -3.34
CA PHE A 509 -3.06 13.90 -4.29
C PHE A 509 -4.58 13.84 -4.09
N PRO A 510 -5.13 13.75 -2.85
CA PRO A 510 -6.57 13.83 -2.62
C PRO A 510 -7.23 15.09 -3.21
N LEU A 511 -6.53 16.22 -3.24
CA LEU A 511 -7.06 17.46 -3.83
C LEU A 511 -7.21 17.35 -5.36
N VAL A 512 -6.29 16.64 -6.02
CA VAL A 512 -6.41 16.30 -7.44
C VAL A 512 -7.62 15.40 -7.67
N LEU A 513 -7.80 14.37 -6.84
CA LEU A 513 -8.95 13.47 -6.92
C LEU A 513 -10.28 14.22 -6.70
N ALA A 514 -10.34 15.09 -5.70
CA ALA A 514 -11.51 15.93 -5.46
C ALA A 514 -11.90 16.76 -6.70
N ARG A 515 -10.92 17.28 -7.45
CA ARG A 515 -11.19 18.02 -8.68
C ARG A 515 -11.66 17.12 -9.81
N ARG A 516 -11.07 15.92 -9.97
CA ARG A 516 -11.54 14.91 -10.93
C ARG A 516 -13.00 14.54 -10.65
N VAL A 517 -13.34 14.25 -9.40
CA VAL A 517 -14.70 13.87 -8.98
C VAL A 517 -15.71 15.02 -9.19
N THR A 518 -15.38 16.23 -8.74
CA THR A 518 -16.33 17.36 -8.82
C THR A 518 -16.41 18.00 -10.21
N GLY A 519 -15.31 17.97 -10.97
CA GLY A 519 -15.22 18.55 -12.31
C GLY A 519 -15.54 17.53 -13.41
N GLU A 520 -14.69 16.50 -13.55
CA GLU A 520 -14.76 15.55 -14.68
C GLU A 520 -15.93 14.56 -14.54
N HIS A 521 -16.21 14.10 -13.31
CA HIS A 521 -17.41 13.29 -13.01
C HIS A 521 -18.66 14.12 -12.65
N GLY A 522 -18.51 15.45 -12.51
CA GLY A 522 -19.62 16.37 -12.27
C GLY A 522 -20.40 16.15 -10.98
N ARG A 523 -19.78 15.53 -9.96
CA ARG A 523 -20.43 15.26 -8.66
C ARG A 523 -20.49 16.51 -7.79
N GLY A 524 -21.64 16.80 -7.20
CA GLY A 524 -21.79 17.84 -6.18
C GLY A 524 -21.29 17.35 -4.81
N PHE A 525 -20.83 18.24 -3.94
CA PHE A 525 -20.44 17.85 -2.56
C PHE A 525 -21.64 17.33 -1.75
N ASP A 526 -22.88 17.67 -2.13
CA ASP A 526 -24.07 17.14 -1.47
C ASP A 526 -24.27 15.63 -1.75
N ASP A 527 -23.62 15.09 -2.78
CA ASP A 527 -23.68 13.68 -3.19
C ASP A 527 -22.42 12.90 -2.78
N LEU A 528 -21.50 13.51 -2.02
CA LEU A 528 -20.21 12.93 -1.65
C LEU A 528 -20.07 12.77 -0.14
N ALA A 529 -19.24 11.82 0.29
CA ALA A 529 -18.88 11.62 1.70
C ALA A 529 -17.99 12.73 2.30
N PHE A 530 -17.58 13.72 1.49
CA PHE A 530 -16.74 14.84 1.90
C PHE A 530 -17.22 16.16 1.29
N GLY A 531 -16.92 17.26 1.99
CA GLY A 531 -17.32 18.61 1.63
C GLY A 531 -16.18 19.49 1.13
N TYR A 532 -16.54 20.74 0.78
CA TYR A 532 -15.56 21.76 0.43
C TYR A 532 -14.59 22.04 1.58
N ASP A 533 -15.08 22.02 2.82
CA ASP A 533 -14.27 22.34 3.99
C ASP A 533 -13.15 21.29 4.21
N ASP A 534 -13.39 20.03 3.83
CA ASP A 534 -12.38 18.97 3.85
C ASP A 534 -11.30 19.23 2.79
N VAL A 535 -11.70 19.63 1.58
CA VAL A 535 -10.78 20.05 0.51
C VAL A 535 -9.95 21.26 0.95
N ALA A 536 -10.61 22.29 1.50
CA ALA A 536 -9.96 23.51 1.97
C ALA A 536 -8.95 23.21 3.08
N ALA A 537 -9.31 22.35 4.04
CA ALA A 537 -8.42 21.97 5.13
C ALA A 537 -7.10 21.35 4.62
N SER A 538 -7.16 20.42 3.65
CA SER A 538 -5.94 19.83 3.05
C SER A 538 -5.16 20.82 2.19
N ALA A 539 -5.83 21.68 1.42
CA ALA A 539 -5.17 22.72 0.63
C ALA A 539 -4.42 23.72 1.54
N ASP A 540 -5.03 24.12 2.64
CA ASP A 540 -4.40 24.96 3.64
C ASP A 540 -3.24 24.25 4.36
N TYR A 541 -3.36 22.94 4.60
CA TYR A 541 -2.26 22.14 5.14
C TYR A 541 -1.05 22.17 4.21
N VAL A 542 -1.24 21.95 2.90
CA VAL A 542 -0.16 22.02 1.90
C VAL A 542 0.43 23.44 1.85
N MET A 543 -0.41 24.48 1.84
CA MET A 543 0.05 25.88 1.76
C MET A 543 0.87 26.31 2.99
N ARG A 544 0.48 25.86 4.19
CA ARG A 544 1.20 26.11 5.46
C ARG A 544 2.54 25.37 5.54
N ASN A 545 2.57 24.10 5.14
CA ASN A 545 3.70 23.22 5.43
C ASN A 545 4.70 23.12 4.27
N GLY A 546 4.23 23.25 3.02
CA GLY A 546 5.06 23.22 1.83
C GLY A 546 6.07 24.37 1.71
N PRO A 547 7.03 24.29 0.76
CA PRO A 547 7.22 23.24 -0.25
C PRO A 547 8.16 22.10 0.19
N GLY A 548 8.61 22.10 1.44
CA GLY A 548 9.45 21.02 1.96
C GLY A 548 8.58 19.97 2.63
N THR A 549 8.85 18.69 2.37
CA THR A 549 8.10 17.56 2.94
C THR A 549 8.88 16.86 4.04
N GLY A 550 8.16 16.28 5.01
CA GLY A 550 8.75 15.41 6.04
C GLY A 550 9.39 14.15 5.45
N GLN A 551 8.78 13.59 4.41
CA GLN A 551 9.29 12.51 3.59
C GLN A 551 8.82 12.68 2.14
N GLU A 552 9.67 12.36 1.16
CA GLU A 552 9.23 12.19 -0.23
C GLU A 552 8.60 10.81 -0.48
N ARG A 553 8.19 10.53 -1.72
CA ARG A 553 7.36 9.37 -2.08
C ARG A 553 7.94 7.99 -1.73
N TRP A 554 9.25 7.90 -1.47
CA TRP A 554 9.90 6.67 -1.03
C TRP A 554 9.94 6.51 0.49
N GLU A 555 9.35 7.46 1.22
CA GLU A 555 9.12 7.40 2.66
C GLU A 555 10.41 7.42 3.49
N GLU A 556 11.47 8.05 2.97
CA GLU A 556 12.81 8.00 3.57
C GLU A 556 13.33 9.37 3.96
N GLU A 557 13.33 10.32 3.04
CA GLU A 557 14.13 11.55 3.15
C GLU A 557 13.27 12.81 3.22
N SER A 558 13.60 13.70 4.15
CA SER A 558 12.97 15.02 4.26
C SER A 558 13.65 16.06 3.36
N GLY A 559 12.88 17.02 2.85
CA GLY A 559 13.41 18.20 2.14
C GLY A 559 12.56 18.64 0.96
N LEU A 560 13.19 19.29 -0.02
CA LEU A 560 12.57 19.82 -1.23
C LEU A 560 12.72 18.79 -2.35
N SER A 561 11.67 18.00 -2.58
CA SER A 561 11.63 16.98 -3.64
C SER A 561 10.87 17.51 -4.85
N PRO A 562 11.42 17.45 -6.07
CA PRO A 562 10.68 17.85 -7.28
C PRO A 562 9.43 16.99 -7.51
N SER A 563 9.42 15.72 -7.05
CA SER A 563 8.24 14.84 -7.11
C SER A 563 7.13 15.34 -6.20
N THR A 564 7.42 15.56 -4.91
CA THR A 564 6.43 16.04 -3.95
C THR A 564 5.94 17.45 -4.29
N ILE A 565 6.84 18.36 -4.68
CA ILE A 565 6.47 19.71 -5.08
C ILE A 565 5.55 19.71 -6.31
N ALA A 566 5.73 18.77 -7.24
CA ALA A 566 4.81 18.61 -8.37
C ALA A 566 3.38 18.26 -7.90
N ALA A 567 3.26 17.32 -6.95
CA ALA A 567 1.99 16.96 -6.33
C ALA A 567 1.36 18.14 -5.58
N GLU A 568 2.14 18.88 -4.78
CA GLU A 568 1.68 20.08 -4.06
C GLU A 568 1.12 21.15 -5.01
N ILE A 569 1.82 21.45 -6.11
CA ILE A 569 1.36 22.40 -7.13
C ILE A 569 0.07 21.90 -7.76
N ALA A 570 0.01 20.63 -8.16
CA ALA A 570 -1.16 20.05 -8.80
C ALA A 570 -2.38 20.04 -7.87
N GLY A 571 -2.19 19.69 -6.60
CA GLY A 571 -3.22 19.69 -5.57
C GLY A 571 -3.75 21.09 -5.28
N LEU A 572 -2.88 22.09 -5.09
CA LEU A 572 -3.28 23.48 -4.84
C LEU A 572 -4.03 24.10 -6.02
N VAL A 573 -3.59 23.85 -7.26
CA VAL A 573 -4.30 24.33 -8.45
C VAL A 573 -5.66 23.64 -8.59
N SER A 574 -5.73 22.35 -8.30
CA SER A 574 -6.99 21.59 -8.32
C SER A 574 -7.98 22.09 -7.28
N ALA A 575 -7.53 22.34 -6.04
CA ALA A 575 -8.33 22.93 -4.98
C ALA A 575 -8.80 24.35 -5.32
N ALA A 576 -7.93 25.16 -5.93
CA ALA A 576 -8.30 26.51 -6.35
C ALA A 576 -9.36 26.51 -7.46
N ASP A 577 -9.32 25.55 -8.39
CA ASP A 577 -10.34 25.44 -9.44
C ASP A 577 -11.71 25.07 -8.84
N ILE A 578 -11.73 24.20 -7.82
CA ILE A 578 -12.93 23.95 -7.00
C ILE A 578 -13.38 25.24 -6.29
N ALA A 579 -12.46 25.99 -5.68
CA ALA A 579 -12.78 27.23 -4.97
C ALA A 579 -13.41 28.28 -5.90
N VAL A 580 -12.91 28.41 -7.14
CA VAL A 580 -13.51 29.30 -8.16
C VAL A 580 -14.96 28.88 -8.45
N ASP A 581 -15.22 27.58 -8.69
CA ASP A 581 -16.57 27.07 -8.93
C ASP A 581 -17.52 27.30 -7.73
N ARG A 582 -16.97 27.35 -6.51
CA ARG A 582 -17.71 27.62 -5.27
C ARG A 582 -17.80 29.10 -4.89
N GLY A 583 -17.23 30.01 -5.69
CA GLY A 583 -17.21 31.44 -5.39
C GLY A 583 -16.33 31.80 -4.17
N ARG A 584 -15.35 30.96 -3.85
CA ARG A 584 -14.41 31.10 -2.74
C ARG A 584 -13.15 31.82 -3.22
N THR A 585 -13.31 33.08 -3.58
CA THR A 585 -12.26 33.87 -4.24
C THR A 585 -10.99 34.01 -3.41
N ALA A 586 -11.10 34.21 -2.08
CA ALA A 586 -9.91 34.37 -1.23
C ALA A 586 -9.02 33.12 -1.28
N ASP A 587 -9.61 31.95 -1.01
CA ASP A 587 -8.98 30.64 -1.08
C ASP A 587 -8.31 30.40 -2.45
N ALA A 588 -9.06 30.62 -3.53
CA ALA A 588 -8.54 30.44 -4.89
C ALA A 588 -7.29 31.29 -5.15
N LEU A 589 -7.30 32.57 -4.75
CA LEU A 589 -6.17 33.47 -4.94
C LEU A 589 -4.95 33.02 -4.14
N VAL A 590 -5.11 32.67 -2.85
CA VAL A 590 -3.97 32.31 -1.99
C VAL A 590 -3.35 30.97 -2.36
N TRP A 591 -4.17 29.98 -2.76
CA TRP A 591 -3.67 28.67 -3.19
C TRP A 591 -2.97 28.76 -4.55
N LEU A 592 -3.52 29.53 -5.52
CA LEU A 592 -2.85 29.75 -6.81
C LEU A 592 -1.57 30.57 -6.68
N ALA A 593 -1.55 31.59 -5.82
CA ALA A 593 -0.35 32.35 -5.49
C ALA A 593 0.75 31.45 -4.93
N THR A 594 0.38 30.55 -4.02
CA THR A 594 1.29 29.57 -3.42
C THR A 594 1.81 28.58 -4.46
N ALA A 595 0.91 27.99 -5.27
CA ALA A 595 1.28 27.08 -6.36
C ALA A 595 2.22 27.73 -7.38
N ASN A 596 1.95 28.99 -7.78
CA ASN A 596 2.85 29.74 -8.66
C ASN A 596 4.22 30.00 -8.01
N GLY A 597 4.24 30.30 -6.71
CA GLY A 597 5.48 30.43 -5.94
C GLY A 597 6.30 29.14 -5.92
N PHE A 598 5.67 28.00 -5.67
CA PHE A 598 6.32 26.69 -5.68
C PHE A 598 6.81 26.32 -7.07
N ARG A 599 6.01 26.57 -8.12
CA ARG A 599 6.38 26.32 -9.52
C ARG A 599 7.58 27.15 -9.96
N ARG A 600 7.69 28.42 -9.54
CA ARG A 600 8.90 29.23 -9.80
C ARG A 600 10.10 28.70 -9.01
N GLY A 601 9.87 28.36 -7.75
CA GLY A 601 10.92 27.95 -6.83
C GLY A 601 11.50 26.56 -7.09
N VAL A 602 10.75 25.61 -7.68
CA VAL A 602 11.24 24.24 -7.87
C VAL A 602 12.54 24.18 -8.70
N ARG A 603 12.72 25.08 -9.68
CA ARG A 603 13.99 25.22 -10.41
C ARG A 603 15.09 25.86 -9.59
N GLU A 604 14.74 26.78 -8.71
CA GLU A 604 15.71 27.42 -7.82
C GLU A 604 16.23 26.43 -6.79
N TRP A 605 15.35 25.61 -6.22
CA TRP A 605 15.66 24.75 -5.08
C TRP A 605 16.09 23.34 -5.46
N CYS A 606 15.65 22.78 -6.58
CA CYS A 606 15.86 21.36 -6.87
C CYS A 606 16.76 21.11 -8.09
N VAL A 607 17.29 22.17 -8.74
CA VAL A 607 18.18 22.04 -9.91
C VAL A 607 19.57 22.52 -9.54
N THR A 608 20.54 21.62 -9.59
CA THR A 608 21.96 22.01 -9.48
C THR A 608 22.42 22.67 -10.78
N ARG A 609 23.18 23.76 -10.65
CA ARG A 609 23.80 24.52 -11.74
C ARG A 609 25.31 24.32 -11.79
N GLU A 610 25.91 23.79 -10.72
CA GLU A 610 27.32 23.43 -10.67
C GLU A 610 27.57 21.97 -11.05
N GLY A 611 26.58 21.09 -10.83
CA GLY A 611 26.69 19.67 -11.12
C GLY A 611 27.78 18.98 -10.28
N THR A 612 28.34 17.89 -10.80
CA THR A 612 29.44 17.16 -10.14
C THR A 612 30.41 16.61 -11.17
N ASP A 613 31.51 15.99 -10.73
CA ASP A 613 32.43 15.25 -11.62
C ASP A 613 31.75 14.06 -12.34
N ARG A 614 30.51 13.69 -11.97
CA ARG A 614 29.75 12.58 -12.57
C ARG A 614 28.67 13.03 -13.54
N HIS A 615 28.10 14.21 -13.35
CA HIS A 615 26.92 14.67 -14.07
C HIS A 615 27.04 16.16 -14.41
N ASP A 616 26.87 16.48 -15.70
CA ASP A 616 26.93 17.85 -16.21
C ASP A 616 25.63 18.61 -15.92
N PRO A 617 25.68 19.83 -15.34
CA PRO A 617 24.50 20.64 -15.05
C PRO A 617 23.89 21.29 -16.31
N PRO A 618 22.62 21.75 -16.26
CA PRO A 618 21.71 21.69 -15.12
C PRO A 618 20.86 20.41 -15.11
N TYR A 619 20.58 19.87 -13.91
CA TYR A 619 19.66 18.75 -13.73
C TYR A 619 18.98 18.77 -12.36
N TYR A 620 17.82 18.11 -12.28
CA TYR A 620 17.14 17.78 -11.03
C TYR A 620 17.82 16.59 -10.34
N PHE A 621 17.95 16.66 -9.02
CA PHE A 621 18.34 15.54 -8.16
C PHE A 621 17.25 15.25 -7.12
N ARG A 622 17.37 14.14 -6.38
CA ARG A 622 16.26 13.54 -5.60
C ARG A 622 15.62 14.49 -4.57
N VAL A 623 16.41 15.02 -3.62
CA VAL A 623 15.92 15.90 -2.55
C VAL A 623 17.00 16.88 -2.13
N ASN A 624 16.67 18.18 -2.09
CA ASN A 624 17.53 19.21 -1.50
C ASN A 624 17.16 19.45 -0.02
N GLY A 625 18.16 19.49 0.87
CA GLY A 625 17.95 19.75 2.30
C GLY A 625 17.81 21.21 2.76
N ASN A 626 18.28 22.20 1.99
CA ASN A 626 18.50 23.55 2.52
C ASN A 626 18.32 24.72 1.53
N ARG A 627 17.59 24.54 0.43
CA ARG A 627 17.31 25.55 -0.63
C ARG A 627 18.54 26.02 -1.42
N ASP A 628 19.73 25.48 -1.17
CA ASP A 628 20.93 25.71 -1.97
C ASP A 628 21.27 24.43 -2.75
N PRO A 629 20.84 24.28 -4.02
CA PRO A 629 21.03 23.03 -4.77
C PRO A 629 22.49 22.77 -5.19
N ASP A 630 23.41 23.70 -4.94
CA ASP A 630 24.80 23.63 -5.38
C ASP A 630 25.78 23.40 -4.23
N ASP A 631 25.30 23.24 -3.00
CA ASP A 631 26.12 23.18 -1.80
C ASP A 631 26.90 21.85 -1.63
N GLY A 632 26.46 20.79 -2.30
CA GLY A 632 27.04 19.47 -2.24
C GLY A 632 26.94 18.79 -0.87
N THR A 633 25.90 19.08 -0.09
CA THR A 633 25.71 18.47 1.24
C THR A 633 25.71 16.95 1.15
N GLU A 634 26.47 16.31 2.05
CA GLU A 634 26.49 14.85 2.17
C GLU A 634 25.18 14.34 2.80
N ARG A 635 24.59 13.33 2.18
CA ARG A 635 23.38 12.63 2.62
C ARG A 635 23.63 11.15 2.78
N SER A 636 23.32 10.61 3.96
CA SER A 636 23.34 9.17 4.25
C SER A 636 21.99 8.56 3.93
N LEU A 637 21.95 7.65 2.96
CA LEU A 637 20.71 7.05 2.48
C LEU A 637 20.18 5.96 3.44
N ALA A 638 18.87 5.75 3.43
CA ALA A 638 18.19 4.72 4.20
C ALA A 638 18.59 3.28 3.75
N ASN A 639 18.09 2.28 4.48
CA ASN A 639 18.18 0.86 4.09
C ASN A 639 19.61 0.33 3.86
N GLY A 640 20.57 0.78 4.68
CA GLY A 640 21.97 0.40 4.53
C GLY A 640 22.69 1.09 3.37
N GLY A 641 22.04 2.08 2.76
CA GLY A 641 22.58 2.91 1.70
C GLY A 641 23.82 3.71 2.14
N ARG A 642 24.62 4.09 1.15
CA ARG A 642 25.88 4.82 1.38
C ARG A 642 25.63 6.31 1.52
N THR A 643 26.63 7.03 2.01
CA THR A 643 26.65 8.50 1.97
C THR A 643 27.07 8.99 0.58
N PHE A 644 26.34 9.95 0.03
CA PHE A 644 26.63 10.63 -1.23
C PHE A 644 26.52 12.15 -1.05
N ASP A 645 27.23 12.90 -1.88
CA ASP A 645 26.84 14.29 -2.19
C ASP A 645 25.42 14.26 -2.78
N GLU A 646 24.49 15.08 -2.27
CA GLU A 646 23.08 15.02 -2.64
C GLU A 646 22.82 15.21 -4.15
N ARG A 647 23.69 15.93 -4.84
CA ARG A 647 23.62 16.11 -6.31
C ARG A 647 23.90 14.83 -7.08
N ASN A 648 24.54 13.83 -6.45
CA ASN A 648 24.76 12.51 -7.05
C ASN A 648 23.66 11.50 -6.72
N VAL A 649 22.64 11.89 -5.94
CA VAL A 649 21.46 11.05 -5.66
C VAL A 649 20.42 11.37 -6.73
N ILE A 650 20.50 10.65 -7.85
CA ILE A 650 19.64 10.86 -9.02
C ILE A 650 18.37 10.04 -8.86
N ASP A 651 17.20 10.64 -9.10
CA ASP A 651 15.87 10.03 -9.05
C ASP A 651 15.03 10.59 -10.21
N ALA A 652 14.19 9.76 -10.82
CA ALA A 652 13.33 10.16 -11.93
C ALA A 652 12.04 10.92 -11.51
N GLY A 653 11.85 11.19 -10.22
CA GLY A 653 10.64 11.78 -9.66
C GLY A 653 10.33 13.19 -10.14
N PHE A 654 11.30 13.91 -10.73
CA PHE A 654 11.03 15.17 -11.42
C PHE A 654 10.11 14.99 -12.64
N LEU A 655 9.97 13.78 -13.18
CA LEU A 655 9.02 13.47 -14.26
C LEU A 655 7.56 13.76 -13.83
N GLU A 656 7.26 13.75 -12.53
CA GLU A 656 5.94 14.17 -12.02
C GLU A 656 5.61 15.63 -12.37
N LEU A 657 6.62 16.51 -12.53
CA LEU A 657 6.40 17.88 -13.00
C LEU A 657 5.77 17.90 -14.39
N VAL A 658 6.11 16.93 -15.25
CA VAL A 658 5.51 16.78 -16.58
C VAL A 658 4.20 16.00 -16.49
N ARG A 659 4.17 14.86 -15.79
CA ARG A 659 3.00 13.99 -15.68
C ARG A 659 1.79 14.72 -15.10
N LEU A 660 2.01 15.60 -14.12
CA LEU A 660 0.97 16.41 -13.48
C LEU A 660 0.71 17.75 -14.20
N GLY A 661 1.38 18.02 -15.32
CA GLY A 661 1.13 19.21 -16.15
C GLY A 661 1.73 20.52 -15.62
N VAL A 662 2.67 20.46 -14.67
CA VAL A 662 3.32 21.63 -14.06
C VAL A 662 4.33 22.27 -15.02
N LEU A 663 5.13 21.43 -15.71
CA LEU A 663 6.13 21.82 -16.70
C LEU A 663 5.90 21.08 -18.02
N PRO A 664 6.29 21.67 -19.15
CA PRO A 664 6.21 20.98 -20.43
C PRO A 664 7.31 19.91 -20.56
N ALA A 665 7.06 18.88 -21.37
CA ALA A 665 8.00 17.77 -21.56
C ALA A 665 9.29 18.18 -22.29
N ASP A 666 9.22 19.23 -23.13
CA ASP A 666 10.34 19.77 -23.91
C ASP A 666 11.12 20.88 -23.15
N ASP A 667 10.98 20.96 -21.83
CA ASP A 667 11.82 21.84 -21.03
C ASP A 667 13.28 21.35 -21.01
N GLU A 668 14.23 22.23 -21.33
CA GLU A 668 15.65 21.88 -21.46
C GLU A 668 16.24 21.24 -20.18
N VAL A 669 15.78 21.63 -18.99
CA VAL A 669 16.26 21.04 -17.73
C VAL A 669 15.65 19.66 -17.52
N ILE A 670 14.40 19.44 -17.92
CA ILE A 670 13.75 18.12 -17.90
C ILE A 670 14.50 17.16 -18.83
N GLU A 671 14.77 17.55 -20.08
CA GLU A 671 15.51 16.72 -21.05
C GLU A 671 16.94 16.40 -20.57
N GLY A 672 17.63 17.41 -20.00
CA GLY A 672 18.94 17.21 -19.38
C GLY A 672 18.90 16.23 -18.21
N SER A 673 17.90 16.35 -17.35
CA SER A 673 17.71 15.46 -16.19
C SER A 673 17.36 14.03 -16.60
N VAL A 674 16.57 13.86 -17.67
CA VAL A 674 16.27 12.55 -18.27
C VAL A 674 17.54 11.86 -18.75
N SER A 675 18.45 12.62 -19.37
CA SER A 675 19.74 12.09 -19.81
C SER A 675 20.59 11.64 -18.60
N VAL A 676 20.61 12.41 -17.52
CA VAL A 676 21.30 12.06 -16.28
C VAL A 676 20.70 10.80 -15.61
N VAL A 677 19.37 10.67 -15.60
CA VAL A 677 18.68 9.45 -15.13
C VAL A 677 19.07 8.23 -15.95
N ASP A 678 19.06 8.36 -17.29
CA ASP A 678 19.41 7.28 -18.20
C ASP A 678 20.86 6.80 -17.99
N ASP A 679 21.78 7.70 -17.67
CA ASP A 679 23.17 7.35 -17.37
C ASP A 679 23.36 6.77 -15.96
N ALA A 680 22.59 7.22 -14.98
CA ALA A 680 22.82 6.93 -13.56
C ALA A 680 22.10 5.67 -13.05
N ILE A 681 20.83 5.48 -13.45
CA ILE A 681 19.92 4.53 -12.77
C ILE A 681 19.10 3.65 -13.73
N ARG A 682 19.33 3.74 -15.05
CA ARG A 682 18.71 2.84 -16.02
C ARG A 682 19.51 1.56 -16.19
N VAL A 683 18.81 0.44 -16.39
CA VAL A 683 19.36 -0.85 -16.76
C VAL A 683 18.60 -1.40 -17.97
N GLU A 684 19.33 -1.90 -18.96
CA GLU A 684 18.73 -2.66 -20.06
C GLU A 684 18.50 -4.10 -19.61
N THR A 685 17.24 -4.50 -19.56
CA THR A 685 16.83 -5.90 -19.33
C THR A 685 16.50 -6.57 -20.66
N PRO A 686 16.33 -7.90 -20.71
CA PRO A 686 15.83 -8.58 -21.91
C PRO A 686 14.50 -8.02 -22.44
N GLU A 687 13.63 -7.54 -21.55
CA GLU A 687 12.31 -6.98 -21.89
C GLU A 687 12.37 -5.50 -22.29
N GLY A 688 13.50 -4.84 -22.04
CA GLY A 688 13.73 -3.42 -22.32
C GLY A 688 14.21 -2.64 -21.10
N PRO A 689 14.19 -1.30 -21.15
CA PRO A 689 14.75 -0.48 -20.09
C PRO A 689 13.89 -0.46 -18.83
N ALA A 690 14.55 -0.61 -17.68
CA ALA A 690 13.97 -0.40 -16.35
C ALA A 690 14.91 0.44 -15.48
N PHE A 691 14.40 0.92 -14.35
CA PHE A 691 15.07 1.95 -13.57
C PHE A 691 15.08 1.59 -12.08
N TYR A 692 16.17 1.88 -11.38
CA TYR A 692 16.14 1.97 -9.92
C TYR A 692 15.33 3.20 -9.50
N ARG A 693 14.87 3.25 -8.25
CA ARG A 693 14.27 4.46 -7.68
C ARG A 693 15.26 5.63 -7.71
N TYR A 694 16.44 5.40 -7.13
CA TYR A 694 17.51 6.39 -7.09
C TYR A 694 18.91 5.80 -6.90
N THR A 695 19.94 6.61 -7.13
CA THR A 695 21.34 6.20 -6.95
C THR A 695 21.63 5.73 -5.52
N GLY A 696 22.13 4.51 -5.36
CA GLY A 696 22.57 3.99 -4.06
C GLY A 696 21.44 3.49 -3.14
N ASP A 697 20.25 3.30 -3.71
CA ASP A 697 19.11 2.65 -3.08
C ASP A 697 19.46 1.27 -2.51
N GLY A 698 19.07 1.03 -1.25
CA GLY A 698 19.32 -0.19 -0.49
C GLY A 698 18.09 -1.03 -0.19
N TYR A 699 16.89 -0.64 -0.61
CA TYR A 699 15.64 -1.37 -0.32
C TYR A 699 15.37 -2.45 -1.36
N GLY A 700 16.03 -3.59 -1.18
CA GLY A 700 15.89 -4.78 -1.98
C GLY A 700 16.85 -5.87 -1.48
N GLU A 701 16.91 -6.99 -2.19
CA GLU A 701 17.70 -8.16 -1.79
C GLU A 701 19.19 -7.86 -1.55
N GLY A 702 19.89 -8.76 -0.87
CA GLY A 702 21.35 -8.74 -0.76
C GLY A 702 22.06 -9.03 -2.10
N GLU A 703 23.36 -8.75 -2.19
CA GLU A 703 24.16 -9.06 -3.38
C GLU A 703 24.13 -10.56 -3.76
N ASN A 704 23.94 -11.44 -2.77
CA ASN A 704 23.81 -12.89 -2.96
C ASN A 704 22.38 -13.35 -3.28
N GLY A 705 21.43 -12.42 -3.48
CA GLY A 705 20.01 -12.71 -3.72
C GLY A 705 19.17 -12.94 -2.46
N ALA A 706 19.75 -12.82 -1.26
CA ALA A 706 19.03 -13.08 -0.02
C ALA A 706 17.90 -12.05 0.24
N PRO A 707 16.77 -12.45 0.85
CA PRO A 707 15.65 -11.55 1.14
C PRO A 707 16.03 -10.35 2.01
N PHE A 708 15.41 -9.19 1.78
CA PHE A 708 15.59 -8.01 2.62
C PHE A 708 14.87 -8.15 3.98
N PRO A 709 15.38 -7.61 5.10
CA PRO A 709 16.66 -6.90 5.28
C PRO A 709 17.77 -7.85 5.78
N VAL A 710 17.82 -9.11 5.33
CA VAL A 710 18.81 -10.06 5.82
C VAL A 710 20.18 -9.77 5.19
N GLY A 711 21.05 -9.13 5.96
CA GLY A 711 22.45 -8.84 5.57
C GLY A 711 22.90 -7.47 6.07
N THR A 712 24.18 -7.13 5.89
CA THR A 712 24.70 -5.76 6.14
C THR A 712 24.85 -4.93 4.86
N THR A 713 24.62 -5.54 3.70
CA THR A 713 24.71 -4.90 2.37
C THR A 713 23.52 -5.33 1.53
N THR A 714 22.54 -4.45 1.36
CA THR A 714 21.34 -4.65 0.53
C THR A 714 21.36 -3.68 -0.65
N ARG A 715 20.56 -3.97 -1.67
CA ARG A 715 20.51 -3.17 -2.90
C ARG A 715 19.08 -3.14 -3.42
N GLY A 716 18.55 -1.93 -3.64
CA GLY A 716 17.29 -1.75 -4.35
C GLY A 716 17.39 -2.24 -5.79
N ARG A 717 16.31 -2.81 -6.31
CA ARG A 717 16.27 -3.40 -7.65
C ARG A 717 15.48 -2.51 -8.62
N LEU A 718 15.16 -3.02 -9.80
CA LEU A 718 14.52 -2.24 -10.86
C LEU A 718 13.01 -2.23 -10.64
N TRP A 719 12.36 -1.07 -10.77
CA TRP A 719 10.94 -0.93 -10.49
C TRP A 719 10.13 -0.82 -11.79
N PRO A 720 9.26 -1.81 -12.13
CA PRO A 720 8.45 -1.76 -13.34
C PRO A 720 7.59 -0.51 -13.46
N LEU A 721 7.05 0.01 -12.34
CA LEU A 721 6.26 1.23 -12.36
C LEU A 721 7.03 2.43 -12.95
N LEU A 722 8.36 2.49 -12.79
CA LEU A 722 9.19 3.58 -13.33
C LEU A 722 9.37 3.49 -14.85
N THR A 723 9.31 2.27 -15.42
CA THR A 723 9.18 2.09 -16.88
C THR A 723 7.85 2.66 -17.37
N GLY A 724 6.77 2.49 -16.60
CA GLY A 724 5.46 3.11 -16.86
C GLY A 724 5.50 4.65 -16.76
N GLU A 725 6.08 5.21 -15.70
CA GLU A 725 6.25 6.66 -15.53
C GLU A 725 7.09 7.26 -16.67
N ARG A 726 8.18 6.58 -17.06
CA ARG A 726 8.95 6.96 -18.24
C ARG A 726 8.11 6.91 -19.51
N GLY A 727 7.25 5.91 -19.67
CA GLY A 727 6.31 5.80 -20.79
C GLY A 727 5.36 6.99 -20.89
N GLU A 728 4.82 7.47 -19.77
CA GLU A 728 3.97 8.66 -19.75
C GLU A 728 4.74 9.94 -20.09
N TYR A 729 5.98 10.08 -19.59
CA TYR A 729 6.85 11.19 -20.01
C TYR A 729 7.12 11.16 -21.52
N GLU A 730 7.53 10.02 -22.06
CA GLU A 730 7.87 9.87 -23.49
C GLU A 730 6.64 10.07 -24.39
N LEU A 731 5.44 9.78 -23.87
CA LEU A 731 4.18 10.08 -24.52
C LEU A 731 3.92 11.59 -24.56
N ALA A 732 4.14 12.29 -23.44
CA ALA A 732 4.04 13.75 -23.38
C ALA A 732 5.11 14.45 -24.24
N ALA A 733 6.31 13.87 -24.35
CA ALA A 733 7.40 14.37 -25.19
C ALA A 733 7.20 14.09 -26.70
N GLY A 734 6.21 13.26 -27.07
CA GLY A 734 5.94 12.91 -28.46
C GLY A 734 6.98 11.96 -29.08
N THR A 735 7.62 11.12 -28.27
CA THR A 735 8.66 10.19 -28.71
C THR A 735 8.08 9.08 -29.60
N GLY A 736 8.40 9.16 -30.90
CA GLY A 736 7.86 8.24 -31.91
C GLY A 736 8.73 7.03 -32.25
N SER A 737 9.94 6.89 -31.69
CA SER A 737 10.88 5.84 -32.10
C SER A 737 11.87 5.44 -30.99
N GLY A 738 12.55 4.31 -31.17
CA GLY A 738 13.55 3.81 -30.22
C GLY A 738 12.95 2.93 -29.11
N PRO A 739 13.80 2.46 -28.18
CA PRO A 739 13.40 1.55 -27.11
C PRO A 739 12.55 2.22 -26.02
N VAL A 740 12.61 3.55 -25.90
CA VAL A 740 11.85 4.33 -24.91
C VAL A 740 10.53 4.90 -25.47
N ARG A 741 10.16 4.62 -26.72
CA ARG A 741 8.84 5.07 -27.22
C ARG A 741 7.72 4.44 -26.36
N PRO A 742 6.58 5.13 -26.14
CA PRO A 742 5.55 4.66 -25.19
C PRO A 742 5.08 3.23 -25.40
N ALA A 743 4.80 2.83 -26.64
CA ALA A 743 4.37 1.46 -26.95
C ALA A 743 5.47 0.40 -26.74
N ALA A 744 6.76 0.76 -26.82
CA ALA A 744 7.84 -0.17 -26.46
C ALA A 744 7.92 -0.33 -24.93
N LEU A 745 7.82 0.77 -24.17
CA LEU A 745 7.80 0.73 -22.72
C LEU A 745 6.55 0.02 -22.16
N LEU A 746 5.42 0.11 -22.85
CA LEU A 746 4.23 -0.69 -22.54
C LEU A 746 4.52 -2.20 -22.69
N SER A 747 5.19 -2.61 -23.77
CA SER A 747 5.62 -3.99 -23.96
C SER A 747 6.68 -4.42 -22.93
N THR A 748 7.62 -3.55 -22.58
CA THR A 748 8.62 -3.81 -21.52
C THR A 748 7.94 -4.03 -20.18
N LEU A 749 6.97 -3.18 -19.83
CA LEU A 749 6.20 -3.33 -18.60
C LEU A 749 5.44 -4.67 -18.60
N ALA A 750 4.84 -5.06 -19.73
CA ALA A 750 4.19 -6.36 -19.85
C ALA A 750 5.16 -7.54 -19.72
N GLY A 751 6.40 -7.42 -20.21
CA GLY A 751 7.43 -8.44 -20.10
C GLY A 751 7.88 -8.71 -18.66
N PHE A 752 7.67 -7.77 -17.74
CA PHE A 752 7.95 -7.94 -16.32
C PHE A 752 6.85 -8.69 -15.55
N ALA A 753 5.71 -8.98 -16.18
CA ALA A 753 4.67 -9.78 -15.56
C ALA A 753 5.09 -11.25 -15.48
N ASN A 754 4.81 -11.91 -14.36
CA ASN A 754 5.09 -13.34 -14.20
C ASN A 754 4.06 -14.22 -14.93
N GLU A 755 4.18 -15.55 -14.80
CA GLU A 755 3.27 -16.52 -15.41
C GLU A 755 1.78 -16.32 -15.03
N GLY A 756 1.52 -15.71 -13.87
CA GLY A 756 0.19 -15.32 -13.40
C GLY A 756 -0.32 -13.99 -13.94
N ARG A 757 0.44 -13.34 -14.83
CA ARG A 757 0.18 -11.99 -15.35
C ARG A 757 0.14 -10.92 -14.25
N LEU A 758 0.94 -11.11 -13.19
CA LEU A 758 1.05 -10.16 -12.09
C LEU A 758 2.32 -9.30 -12.24
N LEU A 759 2.17 -7.99 -12.09
CA LEU A 759 3.28 -7.04 -12.16
C LEU A 759 3.86 -6.80 -10.77
N PRO A 760 5.19 -6.99 -10.59
CA PRO A 760 5.84 -6.84 -9.29
C PRO A 760 6.17 -5.38 -8.98
N GLU A 761 6.53 -5.13 -7.73
CA GLU A 761 7.20 -3.90 -7.27
C GLU A 761 8.61 -3.80 -7.84
N GLN A 762 9.38 -4.90 -7.75
CA GLN A 762 10.75 -4.94 -8.24
C GLN A 762 11.02 -6.17 -9.11
N VAL A 763 11.88 -5.98 -10.11
CA VAL A 763 12.48 -7.05 -10.92
C VAL A 763 13.99 -7.07 -10.75
N TRP A 764 14.57 -8.26 -10.89
CA TRP A 764 15.99 -8.49 -10.71
C TRP A 764 16.84 -7.78 -11.77
N ASP A 765 18.04 -7.36 -11.38
CA ASP A 765 18.86 -6.38 -12.09
C ASP A 765 20.20 -6.92 -12.63
N SER A 766 20.45 -8.22 -12.50
CA SER A 766 21.75 -8.83 -12.86
C SER A 766 21.62 -10.20 -13.53
N ASP A 767 22.50 -10.46 -14.49
CA ASP A 767 22.69 -11.79 -15.08
C ASP A 767 23.52 -12.73 -14.20
N ASP A 768 24.15 -12.21 -13.15
CA ASP A 768 25.01 -13.01 -12.27
C ASP A 768 24.13 -13.99 -11.47
N PRO A 769 24.44 -15.31 -11.51
CA PRO A 769 23.68 -16.30 -10.77
C PRO A 769 23.83 -16.08 -9.27
N THR A 770 22.71 -16.20 -8.56
CA THR A 770 22.65 -16.12 -7.10
C THR A 770 22.29 -17.46 -6.50
N GLU A 771 22.44 -17.60 -5.18
CA GLU A 771 21.99 -18.80 -4.47
C GLU A 771 20.47 -19.00 -4.55
N TYR A 772 19.71 -17.93 -4.86
CA TYR A 772 18.25 -17.89 -4.90
C TYR A 772 17.69 -17.95 -6.33
N GLY A 773 18.54 -18.18 -7.35
CA GLY A 773 18.06 -18.42 -8.72
C GLY A 773 17.21 -17.29 -9.32
N TRP A 774 17.53 -16.04 -9.00
CA TRP A 774 16.91 -14.88 -9.65
C TRP A 774 17.37 -14.73 -11.10
N THR A 775 16.45 -14.36 -11.99
CA THR A 775 16.72 -14.09 -13.41
C THR A 775 16.51 -12.61 -13.70
N ILE A 776 17.40 -11.97 -14.46
CA ILE A 776 17.24 -10.56 -14.84
C ILE A 776 15.85 -10.30 -15.45
N GLY A 777 15.18 -9.24 -15.00
CA GLY A 777 13.83 -8.88 -15.45
C GLY A 777 12.68 -9.69 -14.83
N GLU A 778 12.95 -10.77 -14.08
CA GLU A 778 11.90 -11.47 -13.32
C GLU A 778 11.65 -10.79 -11.97
N GLY A 779 10.42 -10.89 -11.47
CA GLY A 779 10.03 -10.35 -10.16
C GLY A 779 10.86 -10.90 -9.01
N THR A 780 11.12 -10.05 -8.01
CA THR A 780 11.90 -10.43 -6.82
C THR A 780 11.02 -10.89 -5.65
N GLY A 781 11.60 -11.06 -4.45
CA GLY A 781 10.84 -11.37 -3.23
C GLY A 781 10.05 -10.18 -2.66
N SER A 782 10.14 -9.02 -3.31
CA SER A 782 9.36 -7.81 -3.04
C SER A 782 7.87 -7.99 -3.33
N ALA A 783 7.06 -6.92 -3.21
CA ALA A 783 5.62 -7.03 -3.35
C ALA A 783 5.18 -7.43 -4.77
N THR A 784 4.42 -8.53 -4.89
CA THR A 784 3.72 -8.91 -6.13
C THR A 784 2.32 -9.42 -5.77
N PRO A 785 1.25 -8.99 -6.46
CA PRO A 785 1.22 -7.86 -7.38
C PRO A 785 1.41 -6.53 -6.64
N LEU A 786 1.92 -5.50 -7.31
CA LEU A 786 1.85 -4.13 -6.82
C LEU A 786 0.73 -3.37 -7.54
N SER A 787 -0.26 -2.85 -6.80
CA SER A 787 -1.38 -2.09 -7.36
C SER A 787 -0.89 -0.90 -8.21
N TRP A 788 0.16 -0.21 -7.77
CA TRP A 788 0.76 0.88 -8.54
C TRP A 788 1.36 0.42 -9.88
N SER A 789 2.10 -0.70 -9.94
CA SER A 789 2.63 -1.22 -11.21
C SER A 789 1.51 -1.56 -12.21
N HIS A 790 0.42 -2.17 -11.73
CA HIS A 790 -0.77 -2.44 -12.55
C HIS A 790 -1.48 -1.16 -13.01
N ALA A 791 -1.59 -0.15 -12.13
CA ALA A 791 -2.17 1.14 -12.47
C ALA A 791 -1.34 1.86 -13.55
N ALA A 792 -0.01 1.80 -13.47
CA ALA A 792 0.90 2.36 -14.47
C ALA A 792 0.71 1.71 -15.84
N PHE A 793 0.53 0.38 -15.90
CA PHE A 793 0.25 -0.33 -17.15
C PHE A 793 -1.08 0.11 -17.78
N VAL A 794 -2.16 0.11 -17.00
CA VAL A 794 -3.49 0.54 -17.45
C VAL A 794 -3.48 1.97 -17.96
N ARG A 795 -2.84 2.88 -17.21
CA ARG A 795 -2.79 4.30 -17.55
C ARG A 795 -1.96 4.57 -18.79
N LEU A 796 -0.84 3.87 -18.98
CA LEU A 796 -0.01 4.00 -20.17
C LEU A 796 -0.74 3.47 -21.43
N ALA A 797 -1.41 2.32 -21.33
CA ALA A 797 -2.21 1.78 -22.45
C ALA A 797 -3.29 2.77 -22.90
N ASN A 798 -4.09 3.28 -21.95
CA ASN A 798 -5.12 4.29 -22.25
C ASN A 798 -4.52 5.62 -22.73
N GLY A 799 -3.35 5.99 -22.19
CA GLY A 799 -2.64 7.19 -22.61
C GLY A 799 -2.20 7.15 -24.06
N ILE A 800 -1.67 6.01 -24.52
CA ILE A 800 -1.22 5.83 -25.91
C ILE A 800 -2.38 6.06 -26.89
N ASP A 801 -3.55 5.48 -26.62
CA ASP A 801 -4.76 5.66 -27.42
C ASP A 801 -5.25 7.11 -27.39
N ALA A 802 -5.23 7.74 -26.21
CA ALA A 802 -5.61 9.13 -26.04
C ALA A 802 -4.60 10.12 -26.64
N GLY A 803 -3.39 9.65 -27.00
CA GLY A 803 -2.29 10.46 -27.50
C GLY A 803 -1.66 11.40 -26.45
N ARG A 804 -1.93 11.16 -25.17
CA ARG A 804 -1.43 11.95 -24.02
C ARG A 804 -1.60 11.17 -22.71
N PRO A 805 -0.83 11.46 -21.64
CA PRO A 805 -1.07 10.86 -20.34
C PRO A 805 -2.47 11.20 -19.83
N VAL A 806 -3.32 10.19 -19.58
CA VAL A 806 -4.70 10.39 -19.11
C VAL A 806 -4.76 10.83 -17.63
N GLY A 807 -3.70 10.58 -16.86
CA GLY A 807 -3.58 11.01 -15.47
C GLY A 807 -3.33 12.50 -15.26
N THR A 808 -2.95 13.26 -16.30
CA THR A 808 -2.64 14.70 -16.16
C THR A 808 -3.89 15.51 -15.82
N PRO A 809 -3.95 16.19 -14.64
CA PRO A 809 -5.13 16.94 -14.22
C PRO A 809 -5.45 18.09 -15.17
N ALA A 810 -6.69 18.17 -15.66
CA ALA A 810 -7.10 19.19 -16.63
C ALA A 810 -6.88 20.62 -16.10
N ALA A 811 -7.24 20.89 -14.84
CA ALA A 811 -7.07 22.20 -14.22
C ALA A 811 -5.61 22.68 -14.24
N VAL A 812 -4.65 21.77 -14.03
CA VAL A 812 -3.22 22.10 -14.01
C VAL A 812 -2.69 22.29 -15.43
N ARG A 813 -3.02 21.37 -16.33
CA ARG A 813 -2.66 21.47 -17.75
C ARG A 813 -3.19 22.77 -18.35
N ASP A 814 -4.45 23.08 -18.16
CA ASP A 814 -5.09 24.24 -18.77
C ASP A 814 -4.50 25.55 -18.26
N ARG A 815 -3.98 25.56 -17.02
CA ARG A 815 -3.27 26.71 -16.44
C ARG A 815 -1.86 26.88 -16.97
N TYR A 816 -1.10 25.80 -17.20
CA TYR A 816 0.34 25.89 -17.45
C TYR A 816 0.79 25.51 -18.87
N ALA A 817 -0.02 24.79 -19.66
CA ALA A 817 0.38 24.31 -20.99
C ALA A 817 0.65 25.45 -22.00
N ALA A 818 -0.08 26.57 -21.92
CA ALA A 818 0.14 27.75 -22.76
C ALA A 818 1.09 28.79 -22.11
N GLY A 819 1.69 28.44 -20.96
CA GLY A 819 2.29 29.38 -20.03
C GLY A 819 1.28 29.88 -18.99
N PRO A 820 1.74 30.27 -17.77
CA PRO A 820 0.85 30.76 -16.73
C PRO A 820 0.15 32.06 -17.15
N PRO A 821 -1.06 32.34 -16.65
CA PRO A 821 -1.74 33.61 -16.87
C PRO A 821 -0.89 34.81 -16.46
N ALA A 822 -1.09 35.95 -17.12
CA ALA A 822 -0.39 37.19 -16.79
C ALA A 822 -0.71 37.60 -15.34
N GLU A 823 0.33 37.79 -14.54
CA GLU A 823 0.18 38.21 -13.15
C GLU A 823 -0.03 39.74 -13.07
N PRO A 824 -0.91 40.23 -12.19
CA PRO A 824 -0.97 41.65 -11.87
C PRO A 824 0.31 42.10 -11.14
N SER A 825 0.48 43.41 -11.02
CA SER A 825 1.46 43.99 -10.10
C SER A 825 1.06 43.74 -8.64
N LEU A 826 2.04 43.46 -7.79
CA LEU A 826 1.86 43.41 -6.34
C LEU A 826 3.14 43.92 -5.69
N ASP A 827 3.06 45.09 -5.07
CA ASP A 827 4.11 45.62 -4.20
C ASP A 827 3.58 45.57 -2.76
N VAL A 828 4.11 44.67 -1.94
CA VAL A 828 3.64 44.45 -0.58
C VAL A 828 4.80 44.31 0.37
N SER A 829 4.71 45.02 1.50
CA SER A 829 5.67 44.88 2.60
C SER A 829 5.17 43.81 3.57
N LEU A 830 5.80 42.64 3.52
CA LEU A 830 5.58 41.59 4.52
C LEU A 830 6.41 41.87 5.78
N PRO A 831 5.94 41.43 6.97
CA PRO A 831 6.74 41.51 8.19
C PRO A 831 8.04 40.71 8.09
N ASP A 832 8.98 41.07 8.95
CA ASP A 832 10.17 40.25 9.21
C ASP A 832 9.76 38.84 9.67
N SER A 833 10.68 37.87 9.51
CA SER A 833 10.45 36.48 9.92
C SER A 833 10.19 36.32 11.43
N THR A 834 10.44 37.38 12.20
CA THR A 834 10.26 37.44 13.64
C THR A 834 9.62 38.78 14.02
N VAL A 835 8.58 38.76 14.83
CA VAL A 835 7.90 39.97 15.31
C VAL A 835 7.67 39.92 16.82
N ASP A 836 7.66 41.09 17.45
CA ASP A 836 7.48 41.26 18.91
C ASP A 836 6.00 41.36 19.33
N GLY A 837 5.06 41.28 18.38
CA GLY A 837 3.63 41.48 18.62
C GLY A 837 2.77 40.54 17.80
N ALA A 838 1.62 40.14 18.37
CA ALA A 838 0.67 39.24 17.74
C ALA A 838 -0.23 39.93 16.69
N GLU A 839 0.02 41.19 16.35
CA GLU A 839 -0.71 41.90 15.29
C GLU A 839 0.30 42.52 14.32
N VAL A 840 0.10 42.28 13.03
CA VAL A 840 0.91 42.86 11.96
C VAL A 840 0.00 43.58 10.99
N THR A 841 0.40 44.79 10.60
CA THR A 841 -0.26 45.53 9.52
C THR A 841 0.44 45.25 8.20
N ILE A 842 -0.33 44.82 7.22
CA ILE A 842 0.10 44.52 5.86
C ILE A 842 -0.37 45.67 4.98
N ILE A 843 0.57 46.29 4.27
CA ILE A 843 0.33 47.42 3.39
C ILE A 843 0.93 47.08 2.03
N GLY A 844 0.18 47.36 0.97
CA GLY A 844 0.68 47.20 -0.38
C GLY A 844 -0.13 47.95 -1.43
N GLU A 845 0.36 47.87 -2.65
CA GLU A 845 -0.24 48.42 -3.86
C GLU A 845 -0.36 47.31 -4.92
N THR A 846 -1.43 47.36 -5.71
CA THR A 846 -1.70 46.43 -6.81
C THR A 846 -2.62 47.06 -7.85
N ASP A 847 -2.52 46.59 -9.09
CA ASP A 847 -3.48 46.86 -10.15
C ASP A 847 -4.54 45.74 -10.31
N ALA A 848 -4.49 44.72 -9.44
CA ALA A 848 -5.48 43.67 -9.38
C ALA A 848 -6.82 44.18 -8.82
N PRO A 849 -7.96 43.62 -9.24
CA PRO A 849 -9.27 43.99 -8.71
C PRO A 849 -9.58 43.35 -7.33
N ALA A 850 -8.81 42.35 -6.90
CA ALA A 850 -8.99 41.69 -5.60
C ALA A 850 -7.65 41.37 -4.93
N VAL A 851 -7.63 41.51 -3.59
CA VAL A 851 -6.53 41.10 -2.72
C VAL A 851 -7.08 40.16 -1.67
N ALA A 852 -6.39 39.05 -1.45
CA ALA A 852 -6.66 38.10 -0.37
C ALA A 852 -5.44 38.04 0.56
N VAL A 853 -5.70 37.94 1.85
CA VAL A 853 -4.68 37.70 2.87
C VAL A 853 -5.06 36.44 3.63
N ALA A 854 -4.16 35.47 3.67
CA ALA A 854 -4.31 34.24 4.45
C ALA A 854 -3.33 34.19 5.61
N VAL A 855 -3.86 33.86 6.79
CA VAL A 855 -3.10 33.60 8.01
C VAL A 855 -3.33 32.16 8.42
N ASP A 856 -2.30 31.32 8.30
CA ASP A 856 -2.38 29.89 8.62
C ASP A 856 -3.56 29.13 7.95
N GLY A 857 -3.94 29.54 6.73
CA GLY A 857 -5.07 28.95 6.00
C GLY A 857 -6.29 29.86 5.91
N ASP A 858 -6.54 30.66 6.95
CA ASP A 858 -7.73 31.51 7.02
C ASP A 858 -7.59 32.70 6.05
N ALA A 859 -8.16 32.55 4.85
CA ALA A 859 -8.07 33.52 3.77
C ALA A 859 -9.27 34.48 3.76
N GLU A 860 -8.98 35.80 3.75
CA GLU A 860 -10.00 36.83 3.65
C GLU A 860 -9.69 37.84 2.55
N LEU A 861 -10.74 38.37 1.90
CA LEU A 861 -10.62 39.46 0.96
C LEU A 861 -10.40 40.79 1.69
N VAL A 862 -9.46 41.59 1.18
CA VAL A 862 -9.12 42.92 1.70
C VAL A 862 -9.63 43.99 0.74
N GLY A 863 -10.14 45.09 1.31
CA GLY A 863 -10.58 46.24 0.54
C GLY A 863 -9.42 46.96 -0.14
N ILE A 864 -9.64 47.38 -1.39
CA ILE A 864 -8.67 48.16 -2.18
C ILE A 864 -9.25 49.56 -2.39
N ASP A 865 -8.44 50.60 -2.12
CA ASP A 865 -8.76 52.00 -2.36
C ASP A 865 -7.70 52.62 -3.28
N ASP A 866 -8.13 53.00 -4.49
CA ASP A 866 -7.26 53.58 -5.54
C ASP A 866 -5.95 52.79 -5.80
N GLY A 867 -6.03 51.46 -5.73
CA GLY A 867 -4.91 50.54 -5.95
C GLY A 867 -4.08 50.22 -4.70
N ALA A 868 -4.36 50.85 -3.55
CA ALA A 868 -3.71 50.56 -2.28
C ALA A 868 -4.60 49.68 -1.39
N PHE A 869 -3.98 48.85 -0.55
CA PHE A 869 -4.67 48.08 0.47
C PHE A 869 -3.91 48.11 1.80
N GLU A 870 -4.66 48.06 2.89
CA GLU A 870 -4.15 48.00 4.26
C GLU A 870 -5.04 47.08 5.08
N THR A 871 -4.46 46.12 5.78
CA THR A 871 -5.17 45.28 6.74
C THR A 871 -4.28 44.94 7.94
N THR A 872 -4.89 44.76 9.10
CA THR A 872 -4.20 44.26 10.29
C THR A 872 -4.65 42.84 10.55
N VAL A 873 -3.70 41.92 10.62
CA VAL A 873 -3.95 40.51 10.90
C VAL A 873 -3.37 40.11 12.25
N SER A 874 -4.07 39.21 12.94
CA SER A 874 -3.59 38.60 14.17
C SER A 874 -2.77 37.35 13.86
N LEU A 875 -1.59 37.22 14.46
CA LEU A 875 -0.71 36.07 14.35
C LEU A 875 -0.86 35.17 15.58
N GLY A 876 -0.84 33.86 15.36
CA GLY A 876 -0.87 32.88 16.45
C GLY A 876 0.44 32.87 17.26
N SER A 877 0.40 32.26 18.44
CA SER A 877 1.63 31.97 19.19
C SER A 877 2.44 30.91 18.44
N GLY A 878 3.67 31.23 18.03
CA GLY A 878 4.54 30.32 17.29
C GLY A 878 4.75 30.75 15.84
N ARG A 879 4.87 29.77 14.94
CA ARG A 879 5.19 29.96 13.53
C ARG A 879 3.89 30.05 12.71
N THR A 880 3.63 31.20 12.12
CA THR A 880 2.46 31.48 11.27
C THR A 880 2.88 31.70 9.82
N THR A 881 2.18 31.06 8.90
CA THR A 881 2.34 31.28 7.45
C THR A 881 1.41 32.42 7.03
N LEU A 882 1.98 33.44 6.41
CA LEU A 882 1.25 34.59 5.88
C LEU A 882 1.38 34.61 4.36
N VAL A 883 0.25 34.65 3.66
CA VAL A 883 0.18 34.78 2.20
C VAL A 883 -0.64 36.01 1.85
N VAL A 884 -0.11 36.85 0.98
CA VAL A 884 -0.85 37.95 0.33
C VAL A 884 -0.92 37.63 -1.15
N ALA A 885 -2.13 37.56 -1.68
CA ALA A 885 -2.38 37.25 -3.09
C ALA A 885 -3.23 38.35 -3.72
N ALA A 886 -2.81 38.86 -4.87
CA ALA A 886 -3.54 39.84 -5.64
C ALA A 886 -3.85 39.26 -7.02
N GLY A 887 -5.12 39.28 -7.42
CA GLY A 887 -5.53 38.67 -8.68
C GLY A 887 -6.87 39.13 -9.20
N ASP A 888 -7.13 38.80 -10.46
CA ASP A 888 -8.46 38.94 -11.06
C ASP A 888 -9.23 37.64 -10.85
N PRO A 889 -10.35 37.63 -10.09
CA PRO A 889 -11.19 36.45 -9.94
C PRO A 889 -11.79 36.08 -11.30
N GLY A 890 -11.05 35.27 -12.06
CA GLY A 890 -11.44 34.76 -13.37
C GLY A 890 -12.57 33.72 -13.26
N GLY A 891 -12.92 33.13 -14.40
CA GLY A 891 -13.94 32.08 -14.46
C GLY A 891 -13.42 30.68 -14.12
N SER A 892 -12.10 30.49 -14.03
CA SER A 892 -11.44 29.22 -13.69
C SER A 892 -10.05 29.47 -13.08
N ALA A 893 -9.45 28.44 -12.49
CA ALA A 893 -8.05 28.48 -12.09
C ALA A 893 -7.12 28.64 -13.31
N GLY A 894 -7.52 28.18 -14.50
CA GLY A 894 -6.74 28.30 -15.73
C GLY A 894 -6.59 29.74 -16.22
N GLU A 895 -7.57 30.60 -15.95
CA GLU A 895 -7.60 32.00 -16.43
C GLU A 895 -7.19 33.02 -15.36
N THR A 896 -7.19 32.62 -14.09
CA THR A 896 -6.93 33.51 -12.96
C THR A 896 -5.45 33.92 -12.89
N GLY A 897 -5.17 35.16 -13.30
CA GLY A 897 -3.89 35.83 -13.11
C GLY A 897 -3.73 36.27 -11.65
N VAL A 898 -2.67 35.78 -10.98
CA VAL A 898 -2.44 36.06 -9.57
C VAL A 898 -0.96 36.28 -9.28
N ALA A 899 -0.66 37.37 -8.59
CA ALA A 899 0.64 37.64 -7.97
C ALA A 899 0.55 37.32 -6.48
N GLY A 900 1.66 36.87 -5.90
CA GLY A 900 1.66 36.42 -4.52
C GLY A 900 2.96 36.70 -3.80
N ALA A 901 2.85 37.04 -2.52
CA ALA A 901 3.96 37.14 -1.59
C ALA A 901 3.66 36.24 -0.37
N ARG A 902 4.64 35.43 0.03
CA ARG A 902 4.51 34.49 1.15
C ARG A 902 5.68 34.67 2.11
N THR A 903 5.39 34.72 3.40
CA THR A 903 6.40 34.68 4.46
C THR A 903 5.97 33.77 5.59
N VAL A 904 6.93 33.40 6.43
CA VAL A 904 6.69 32.66 7.66
C VAL A 904 7.18 33.52 8.81
N VAL A 905 6.27 33.85 9.73
CA VAL A 905 6.50 34.78 10.83
C VAL A 905 6.47 34.02 12.14
N SER A 906 7.42 34.29 13.02
CA SER A 906 7.40 33.78 14.39
C SER A 906 7.13 34.92 15.37
N VAL A 907 6.10 34.80 16.20
CA VAL A 907 5.87 35.75 17.30
C VAL A 907 6.76 35.38 18.48
N VAL A 908 7.66 36.28 18.87
CA VAL A 908 8.54 36.10 20.04
C VAL A 908 7.92 36.87 21.21
N GLU A 909 7.42 36.13 22.20
CA GLU A 909 6.94 36.68 23.49
C GLU A 909 8.09 37.08 24.42
#